data_AF-E1ZX18-F1
#
_entry.id   AF-E1ZX18-F1
#
_cell.length_a   1.000
_cell.length_b   1.000
_cell.length_c   1.000
_cell.angle_alpha   90.00
_cell.angle_beta   90.00
_cell.angle_gamma   90.00
#
_symmetry.space_group_name_H-M   'P 1'
#
loop_
_entity.id
_entity.type
_entity.pdbx_description
1 polymer ?
#
loop_
_entity_poly.entity_id
_entity_poly.type
_entity_poly.pdbx_seq_one_letter_code
_entity_poly.pdbx_strand_id
1 'polypeptide(L)'
;MMKKHASDVTMRHDFNQKLLAEHSTQMETEDHLYQLSGNKESSLRQETREFEKEWSDVNGRVSYIEKELLKITKKIVKAKQTVHFDEDNLHKCEEMLVQKEEDNQLIEIYMKQDAQKYKELEQNRQKLSGELETYRQATVKAFDEIHEMEIVLDRTTKLYMEALKERRQMINQWTQSVNVLRQRDNDIQNSLKEIDTLREIDREKKSNLEEAEQFLQDQIINNKQLEELIKQSEKELVANRDKQRKITEAIDIYAIEVHTQRKLVGDLGRRTQQIRANAKRKKIDIENKCIKVDNCKKRIDDLMSTLEEIESQKLNVEERTKRLEKMIEHDEKRKSVIVKELNRLQVAILRTTKKIGELENERRTMQVQAQGEHKKIDVLAGLLAKEKKLLSEKKEDLYRVEFNLQKCEMKLERIRGYEHDKSEVERKQKKIEELQAALNERTATSKLLQNQITSLEHDMRKMSNCLTSENDELERLRSKKQDLLLLLDGGEKRLRIAQSRNEERQVEESIMRLRVSQLERMTMNVSDKVYDLEKYRLHLEAALKERSVEIAAQKEALIVQKRVASNECSELRAAITERKSRIRQLQARYDSGVAALGASPEGLPMSTAYLKIQSAQERYLLRERGDKLDEAIGRTEQEIRSMENTLRVVNVCNDKYRDNLTAVDQDAPEWIEQKRLDEQMRDVRQKLHQRQTQLQQLSDKLRTVQNDYTQLLENIEEMKEEKENKQRYLSDIQKQMTEQEEKISRADKSLRKAQKDIQNLYVLKRDDVILLQQREVELRELQEQNALVLQDIAEFTIRHVEAEAYVKKLLIAKNIELPSFPPSTRSPISPYGSSAGSLDQPAKGTSRTSMSELTQVQSNKIFGGWQKVYSHNSTELGCKMRFAVYLPPQVEEGPVPVIYWLSGLTCTEANFSEKAGAQKYAANYGVLLVIPDTSPRGLNIPGEDDSYDFGSGAGFYVDATREPWSKNYRMYSYVTKELPALINKEFPTLADKQSIMGHSMGGHGALICAFKNPGQYKTVSAFAPISNPILCPWGKKAFKGYLGGPEDNVAWKEWDATELAKVYDGPPLSILIDQGKEDQFLKQDQLLPENLLNAAKDNGIALALRFQDGYDHSYYFIATFIEDHFKHHIKYLKS
;
A
#
# COMPACT_ATOMS: atom_id res chain seq x y z
N MET A 1 28.58 229.48 -36.12
CA MET A 1 27.95 228.13 -36.12
C MET A 1 28.98 227.01 -36.29
N MET A 2 29.60 226.82 -37.45
CA MET A 2 30.36 225.57 -37.79
C MET A 2 31.36 225.07 -36.73
N LYS A 3 32.15 225.93 -36.06
CA LYS A 3 33.12 225.50 -35.03
C LYS A 3 32.53 224.68 -33.87
N LYS A 4 31.23 224.82 -33.54
CA LYS A 4 30.63 224.05 -32.44
C LYS A 4 30.29 222.63 -32.87
N HIS A 5 29.66 222.47 -34.04
CA HIS A 5 29.27 221.16 -34.57
C HIS A 5 30.47 220.24 -34.86
N ALA A 6 31.61 220.82 -35.29
CA ALA A 6 32.84 220.05 -35.50
C ALA A 6 33.31 219.32 -34.23
N SER A 7 33.15 219.92 -33.05
CA SER A 7 33.54 219.33 -31.76
C SER A 7 32.64 218.17 -31.33
N ASP A 8 31.35 218.24 -31.68
CA ASP A 8 30.38 217.19 -31.33
C ASP A 8 30.58 215.93 -32.19
N VAL A 9 31.13 216.09 -33.41
CA VAL A 9 31.41 214.99 -34.33
C VAL A 9 32.66 214.21 -33.92
N THR A 10 33.77 214.87 -33.53
CA THR A 10 34.95 214.16 -33.00
C THR A 10 34.62 213.39 -31.73
N MET A 11 33.88 213.98 -30.79
CA MET A 11 33.50 213.29 -29.55
C MET A 11 32.69 212.00 -29.80
N ARG A 12 31.85 211.99 -30.84
CA ARG A 12 31.12 210.78 -31.28
C ARG A 12 32.01 209.77 -32.00
N HIS A 13 33.02 210.22 -32.73
CA HIS A 13 33.98 209.33 -33.37
C HIS A 13 34.81 208.57 -32.33
N ASP A 14 35.40 209.29 -31.37
CA ASP A 14 36.21 208.72 -30.28
C ASP A 14 35.40 207.73 -29.43
N PHE A 15 34.11 208.03 -29.18
CA PHE A 15 33.21 207.13 -28.44
C PHE A 15 32.95 205.83 -29.21
N ASN A 16 32.62 205.92 -30.50
CA ASN A 16 32.39 204.74 -31.34
C ASN A 16 33.68 203.92 -31.54
N GLN A 17 34.85 204.56 -31.58
CA GLN A 17 36.13 203.87 -31.73
C GLN A 17 36.50 203.06 -30.48
N LYS A 18 36.15 203.53 -29.27
CA LYS A 18 36.26 202.74 -28.03
C LYS A 18 35.31 201.53 -28.03
N LEU A 19 34.05 201.73 -28.42
CA LEU A 19 33.05 200.67 -28.46
C LEU A 19 33.46 199.52 -29.40
N LEU A 20 34.10 199.84 -30.53
CA LEU A 20 34.66 198.85 -31.46
C LEU A 20 35.85 198.10 -30.88
N ALA A 21 36.70 198.75 -30.08
CA ALA A 21 37.84 198.09 -29.43
C ALA A 21 37.37 197.08 -28.37
N GLU A 22 36.42 197.45 -27.51
CA GLU A 22 35.85 196.55 -26.49
C GLU A 22 35.15 195.34 -27.15
N HIS A 23 34.38 195.57 -28.23
CA HIS A 23 33.74 194.47 -28.97
C HIS A 23 34.76 193.56 -29.69
N SER A 24 35.92 194.08 -30.11
CA SER A 24 37.01 193.25 -30.67
C SER A 24 37.60 192.32 -29.60
N THR A 25 37.93 192.85 -28.42
CA THR A 25 38.46 192.04 -27.31
C THR A 25 37.46 190.99 -26.82
N GLN A 26 36.15 191.27 -26.87
CA GLN A 26 35.13 190.30 -26.51
C GLN A 26 35.06 189.13 -27.51
N MET A 27 35.17 189.40 -28.82
CA MET A 27 35.23 188.35 -29.85
C MET A 27 36.46 187.44 -29.68
N GLU A 28 37.62 187.99 -29.33
CA GLU A 28 38.84 187.22 -29.06
C GLU A 28 38.69 186.29 -27.84
N THR A 29 37.97 186.73 -26.79
CA THR A 29 37.68 185.86 -25.64
C THR A 29 36.71 184.74 -25.95
N GLU A 30 35.70 184.96 -26.80
CA GLU A 30 34.74 183.92 -27.21
C GLU A 30 35.40 182.85 -28.11
N ASP A 31 36.25 183.23 -29.07
CA ASP A 31 36.94 182.24 -29.92
C ASP A 31 37.91 181.36 -29.11
N HIS A 32 38.62 181.95 -28.14
CA HIS A 32 39.46 181.18 -27.21
C HIS A 32 38.65 180.19 -26.36
N LEU A 33 37.46 180.57 -25.88
CA LEU A 33 36.55 179.67 -25.16
C LEU A 33 36.01 178.55 -26.07
N TYR A 34 35.71 178.86 -27.33
CA TYR A 34 35.27 177.87 -28.32
C TYR A 34 36.37 176.83 -28.61
N GLN A 35 37.62 177.25 -28.82
CA GLN A 35 38.76 176.33 -29.00
C GLN A 35 39.01 175.45 -27.77
N LEU A 36 38.87 175.99 -26.55
CA LEU A 36 38.91 175.22 -25.31
C LEU A 36 37.81 174.14 -25.25
N SER A 37 36.60 174.47 -25.69
CA SER A 37 35.48 173.53 -25.77
C SER A 37 35.76 172.39 -26.76
N GLY A 38 36.20 172.70 -27.98
CA GLY A 38 36.51 171.70 -29.01
C GLY A 38 37.66 170.75 -28.62
N ASN A 39 38.67 171.25 -27.91
CA ASN A 39 39.72 170.42 -27.31
C ASN A 39 39.16 169.48 -26.22
N LYS A 40 38.23 169.96 -25.39
CA LYS A 40 37.61 169.15 -24.34
C LYS A 40 36.67 168.07 -24.90
N GLU A 41 35.91 168.40 -25.94
CA GLU A 41 35.08 167.43 -26.68
C GLU A 41 35.96 166.34 -27.32
N SER A 42 37.10 166.72 -27.90
CA SER A 42 38.05 165.77 -28.50
C SER A 42 38.63 164.78 -27.49
N SER A 43 38.97 165.24 -26.27
CA SER A 43 39.40 164.38 -25.14
C SER A 43 38.31 163.37 -24.76
N LEU A 44 37.07 163.84 -24.56
CA LEU A 44 35.94 162.99 -24.16
C LEU A 44 35.59 161.96 -25.26
N ARG A 45 35.72 162.31 -26.54
CA ARG A 45 35.57 161.38 -27.66
C ARG A 45 36.67 160.31 -27.71
N GLN A 46 37.87 160.57 -27.19
CA GLN A 46 38.90 159.54 -27.05
C GLN A 46 38.60 158.62 -25.86
N GLU A 47 38.34 159.18 -24.68
CA GLU A 47 37.97 158.43 -23.46
C GLU A 47 36.78 157.47 -23.74
N THR A 48 35.76 157.94 -24.47
CA THR A 48 34.60 157.13 -24.88
C THR A 48 35.01 155.89 -25.69
N ARG A 49 35.94 156.04 -26.66
CA ARG A 49 36.41 154.92 -27.50
C ARG A 49 37.26 153.91 -26.71
N GLU A 50 38.00 154.39 -25.73
CA GLU A 50 38.80 153.54 -24.84
C GLU A 50 37.85 152.69 -23.95
N PHE A 51 36.80 153.29 -23.39
CA PHE A 51 35.75 152.56 -22.68
C PHE A 51 34.94 151.59 -23.57
N GLU A 52 34.59 151.97 -24.81
CA GLU A 52 33.93 151.06 -25.77
C GLU A 52 34.77 149.80 -26.04
N LYS A 53 36.09 149.96 -26.15
CA LYS A 53 37.03 148.86 -26.35
C LYS A 53 37.14 147.97 -25.11
N GLU A 54 37.30 148.55 -23.92
CA GLU A 54 37.34 147.79 -22.67
C GLU A 54 36.03 147.02 -22.44
N TRP A 55 34.88 147.64 -22.73
CA TRP A 55 33.57 147.00 -22.64
C TRP A 55 33.46 145.79 -23.58
N SER A 56 33.94 145.92 -24.82
CA SER A 56 34.01 144.81 -25.78
C SER A 56 34.88 143.65 -25.26
N ASP A 57 36.08 143.94 -24.76
CA ASP A 57 37.00 142.91 -24.23
C ASP A 57 36.45 142.23 -22.97
N VAL A 58 35.78 142.97 -22.08
CA VAL A 58 35.11 142.41 -20.90
C VAL A 58 33.93 141.52 -21.30
N ASN A 59 33.07 141.98 -22.23
CA ASN A 59 31.90 141.22 -22.69
C ASN A 59 32.32 139.92 -23.41
N GLY A 60 33.42 139.96 -24.18
CA GLY A 60 34.05 138.77 -24.76
C GLY A 60 34.51 137.75 -23.72
N ARG A 61 35.11 138.21 -22.61
CA ARG A 61 35.51 137.33 -21.48
C ARG A 61 34.30 136.74 -20.75
N VAL A 62 33.25 137.51 -20.51
CA VAL A 62 31.99 137.03 -19.92
C VAL A 62 31.39 135.91 -20.78
N SER A 63 31.24 136.13 -22.09
CA SER A 63 30.65 135.13 -22.98
C SER A 63 31.51 133.86 -23.16
N TYR A 64 32.80 133.91 -22.83
CA TYR A 64 33.64 132.70 -22.72
C TYR A 64 33.38 131.94 -21.42
N ILE A 65 33.34 132.65 -20.28
CA ILE A 65 33.09 132.07 -18.95
C ILE A 65 31.69 131.43 -18.88
N GLU A 66 30.66 132.07 -19.45
CA GLU A 66 29.31 131.50 -19.56
C GLU A 66 29.30 130.16 -20.32
N LYS A 67 30.06 130.05 -21.42
CA LYS A 67 30.14 128.83 -22.23
C LYS A 67 30.85 127.70 -21.49
N GLU A 68 31.90 127.98 -20.72
CA GLU A 68 32.56 126.99 -19.87
C GLU A 68 31.69 126.59 -18.67
N LEU A 69 31.03 127.54 -18.00
CA LEU A 69 30.04 127.24 -16.96
C LEU A 69 28.95 126.30 -17.48
N LEU A 70 28.39 126.56 -18.66
CA LEU A 70 27.33 125.73 -19.25
C LEU A 70 27.83 124.32 -19.61
N LYS A 71 29.11 124.17 -20.02
CA LYS A 71 29.77 122.85 -20.16
C LYS A 71 29.94 122.15 -18.81
N ILE A 72 30.39 122.86 -17.78
CA ILE A 72 30.59 122.31 -16.43
C ILE A 72 29.26 121.87 -15.81
N THR A 73 28.21 122.69 -15.90
CA THR A 73 26.85 122.32 -15.46
C THR A 73 26.36 121.07 -16.18
N LYS A 74 26.57 120.94 -17.50
CA LYS A 74 26.22 119.71 -18.24
C LYS A 74 27.02 118.47 -17.79
N LYS A 75 28.28 118.63 -17.39
CA LYS A 75 29.06 117.54 -16.77
C LYS A 75 28.52 117.17 -15.37
N ILE A 76 28.20 118.17 -14.54
CA ILE A 76 27.65 117.95 -13.19
C ILE A 76 26.28 117.27 -13.25
N VAL A 77 25.39 117.65 -14.17
CA VAL A 77 24.09 116.97 -14.35
C VAL A 77 24.28 115.50 -14.73
N LYS A 78 25.20 115.18 -15.66
CA LYS A 78 25.51 113.78 -15.99
C LYS A 78 26.10 113.01 -14.81
N ALA A 79 27.02 113.62 -14.07
CA ALA A 79 27.62 112.98 -12.88
C ALA A 79 26.58 112.73 -11.77
N LYS A 80 25.62 113.63 -11.57
CA LYS A 80 24.50 113.41 -10.65
C LYS A 80 23.57 112.28 -11.12
N GLN A 81 23.34 112.15 -12.43
CA GLN A 81 22.53 111.06 -12.99
C GLN A 81 23.21 109.70 -12.84
N THR A 82 24.54 109.61 -12.99
CA THR A 82 25.27 108.36 -12.72
C THR A 82 25.30 108.04 -11.23
N VAL A 83 25.63 109.00 -10.36
CA VAL A 83 25.64 108.78 -8.90
C VAL A 83 24.27 108.31 -8.40
N HIS A 84 23.18 108.93 -8.82
CA HIS A 84 21.84 108.50 -8.41
C HIS A 84 21.49 107.10 -8.91
N PHE A 85 21.90 106.72 -10.13
CA PHE A 85 21.74 105.35 -10.64
C PHE A 85 22.59 104.34 -9.87
N ASP A 86 23.81 104.71 -9.47
CA ASP A 86 24.69 103.87 -8.68
C ASP A 86 24.18 103.72 -7.23
N GLU A 87 23.63 104.78 -6.62
CA GLU A 87 22.90 104.74 -5.33
C GLU A 87 21.68 103.81 -5.41
N ASP A 88 20.85 103.96 -6.45
CA ASP A 88 19.68 103.12 -6.72
C ASP A 88 20.03 101.63 -6.88
N ASN A 89 21.21 101.32 -7.43
CA ASN A 89 21.69 99.95 -7.61
C ASN A 89 22.36 99.40 -6.35
N LEU A 90 23.07 100.24 -5.59
CA LEU A 90 23.61 99.88 -4.28
C LEU A 90 22.48 99.48 -3.34
N HIS A 91 21.42 100.27 -3.27
CA HIS A 91 20.30 100.02 -2.37
C HIS A 91 19.55 98.71 -2.72
N LYS A 92 19.35 98.42 -4.02
CA LYS A 92 18.82 97.12 -4.48
C LYS A 92 19.75 95.94 -4.15
N CYS A 93 21.07 96.16 -4.15
CA CYS A 93 22.03 95.16 -3.71
C CYS A 93 21.99 94.95 -2.18
N GLU A 94 21.77 96.00 -1.39
CA GLU A 94 21.53 95.90 0.05
C GLU A 94 20.24 95.14 0.36
N GLU A 95 19.12 95.47 -0.30
CA GLU A 95 17.86 94.73 -0.19
C GLU A 95 18.04 93.23 -0.52
N MET A 96 18.73 92.91 -1.62
CA MET A 96 19.03 91.52 -2.01
C MET A 96 20.04 90.83 -1.08
N LEU A 97 20.83 91.56 -0.30
CA LEU A 97 21.73 90.98 0.71
C LEU A 97 20.97 90.71 2.00
N VAL A 98 20.16 91.67 2.48
CA VAL A 98 19.28 91.49 3.65
C VAL A 98 18.32 90.31 3.43
N GLN A 99 17.66 90.23 2.28
CA GLN A 99 16.77 89.10 1.96
C GLN A 99 17.51 87.75 1.97
N LYS A 100 18.77 87.72 1.53
CA LYS A 100 19.60 86.49 1.60
C LYS A 100 20.09 86.18 2.99
N GLU A 101 20.31 87.18 3.85
CA GLU A 101 20.61 86.95 5.27
C GLU A 101 19.38 86.43 6.02
N GLU A 102 18.17 86.91 5.69
CA GLU A 102 16.90 86.35 6.18
C GLU A 102 16.69 84.90 5.71
N ASP A 103 16.88 84.60 4.41
CA ASP A 103 16.82 83.24 3.87
C ASP A 103 17.84 82.31 4.54
N ASN A 104 19.08 82.76 4.74
CA ASN A 104 20.13 81.98 5.41
C ASN A 104 19.81 81.73 6.89
N GLN A 105 19.26 82.72 7.61
CA GLN A 105 18.78 82.54 8.98
C GLN A 105 17.63 81.55 9.05
N LEU A 106 16.69 81.60 8.10
CA LEU A 106 15.58 80.66 7.99
C LEU A 106 16.07 79.23 7.70
N ILE A 107 17.06 79.06 6.83
CA ILE A 107 17.74 77.78 6.58
C ILE A 107 18.44 77.28 7.86
N GLU A 108 19.14 78.13 8.60
CA GLU A 108 19.79 77.73 9.86
C GLU A 108 18.77 77.31 10.93
N ILE A 109 17.59 77.96 10.98
CA ILE A 109 16.47 77.57 11.84
C ILE A 109 15.91 76.19 11.42
N TYR A 110 15.68 75.95 10.12
CA TYR A 110 15.24 74.63 9.65
C TYR A 110 16.29 73.54 9.91
N MET A 111 17.59 73.81 9.70
CA MET A 111 18.66 72.86 10.05
C MET A 111 18.68 72.53 11.55
N LYS A 112 18.40 73.50 12.42
CA LYS A 112 18.26 73.27 13.88
C LYS A 112 17.03 72.43 14.21
N GLN A 113 15.89 72.67 13.55
CA GLN A 113 14.67 71.87 13.72
C GLN A 113 14.84 70.43 13.22
N ASP A 114 15.43 70.22 12.04
CA ASP A 114 15.71 68.89 11.51
C ASP A 114 16.77 68.14 12.34
N ALA A 115 17.78 68.83 12.89
CA ALA A 115 18.73 68.22 13.82
C ALA A 115 18.07 67.81 15.15
N GLN A 116 17.11 68.58 15.68
CA GLN A 116 16.30 68.20 16.83
C GLN A 116 15.43 66.98 16.52
N LYS A 117 14.70 67.02 15.40
CA LYS A 117 13.81 65.94 14.95
C LYS A 117 14.57 64.65 14.63
N TYR A 118 15.76 64.75 14.03
CA TYR A 118 16.67 63.62 13.84
C TYR A 118 17.08 63.00 15.20
N LYS A 119 17.41 63.83 16.19
CA LYS A 119 17.79 63.37 17.54
C LYS A 119 16.62 62.69 18.26
N GLU A 120 15.39 63.20 18.10
CA GLU A 120 14.17 62.55 18.62
C GLU A 120 13.91 61.19 17.94
N LEU A 121 14.01 61.14 16.61
CA LEU A 121 13.84 59.91 15.83
C LEU A 121 14.92 58.87 16.18
N GLU A 122 16.18 59.27 16.36
CA GLU A 122 17.26 58.39 16.77
C GLU A 122 17.09 57.90 18.21
N GLN A 123 16.65 58.76 19.15
CA GLN A 123 16.29 58.32 20.51
C GLN A 123 15.13 57.32 20.49
N ASN A 124 14.12 57.53 19.65
CA ASN A 124 12.99 56.60 19.53
C ASN A 124 13.42 55.29 18.84
N ARG A 125 14.32 55.34 17.84
CA ARG A 125 14.95 54.15 17.24
C ARG A 125 15.74 53.34 18.28
N GLN A 126 16.48 54.01 19.16
CA GLN A 126 17.22 53.36 20.25
C GLN A 126 16.28 52.72 21.28
N LYS A 127 15.20 53.39 21.69
CA LYS A 127 14.16 52.82 22.57
C LYS A 127 13.52 51.58 21.94
N LEU A 128 13.02 51.70 20.71
CA LEU A 128 12.39 50.58 19.97
C LEU A 128 13.36 49.41 19.75
N SER A 129 14.66 49.69 19.55
CA SER A 129 15.69 48.64 19.47
C SER A 129 15.92 47.94 20.81
N GLY A 130 15.81 48.66 21.93
CA GLY A 130 15.88 48.07 23.28
C GLY A 130 14.63 47.25 23.61
N GLU A 131 13.44 47.79 23.34
CA GLU A 131 12.16 47.09 23.50
C GLU A 131 12.14 45.80 22.67
N LEU A 132 12.50 45.86 21.39
CA LEU A 132 12.58 44.69 20.50
C LEU A 132 13.56 43.64 21.01
N GLU A 133 14.66 44.05 21.63
CA GLU A 133 15.62 43.12 22.25
C GLU A 133 15.07 42.51 23.56
N THR A 134 14.31 43.26 24.37
CA THR A 134 13.60 42.66 25.51
C THR A 134 12.49 41.69 25.08
N TYR A 135 11.77 41.97 23.99
CA TYR A 135 10.80 41.04 23.40
C TYR A 135 11.48 39.77 22.86
N ARG A 136 12.65 39.89 22.21
CA ARG A 136 13.45 38.70 21.82
C ARG A 136 13.84 37.86 23.03
N GLN A 137 14.35 38.48 24.09
CA GLN A 137 14.77 37.77 25.29
C GLN A 137 13.59 37.11 26.03
N ALA A 138 12.41 37.73 26.01
CA ALA A 138 11.18 37.11 26.50
C ALA A 138 10.73 35.92 25.63
N THR A 139 10.81 36.05 24.30
CA THR A 139 10.48 34.96 23.36
C THR A 139 11.44 33.79 23.46
N VAL A 140 12.75 34.03 23.63
CA VAL A 140 13.75 32.98 23.87
C VAL A 140 13.46 32.24 25.17
N LYS A 141 13.23 32.97 26.28
CA LYS A 141 12.84 32.32 27.56
C LYS A 141 11.56 31.49 27.45
N ALA A 142 10.53 32.00 26.78
CA ALA A 142 9.29 31.26 26.57
C ALA A 142 9.51 30.02 25.69
N PHE A 143 10.41 30.08 24.71
CA PHE A 143 10.82 28.92 23.91
C PHE A 143 11.60 27.89 24.75
N ASP A 144 12.55 28.34 25.58
CA ASP A 144 13.32 27.48 26.48
C ASP A 144 12.39 26.78 27.51
N GLU A 145 11.44 27.51 28.11
CA GLU A 145 10.42 26.97 29.02
C GLU A 145 9.51 25.95 28.33
N ILE A 146 9.09 26.20 27.08
CA ILE A 146 8.33 25.23 26.28
C ILE A 146 9.19 23.98 25.99
N HIS A 147 10.47 24.16 25.66
CA HIS A 147 11.36 23.04 25.35
C HIS A 147 11.67 22.18 26.58
N GLU A 148 11.81 22.77 27.78
CA GLU A 148 11.88 22.00 29.03
C GLU A 148 10.60 21.18 29.27
N MET A 149 9.42 21.75 28.99
CA MET A 149 8.14 21.04 29.07
C MET A 149 8.02 19.92 28.04
N GLU A 150 8.50 20.12 26.80
CA GLU A 150 8.61 19.05 25.78
C GLU A 150 9.48 17.90 26.30
N ILE A 151 10.66 18.18 26.85
CA ILE A 151 11.56 17.16 27.41
C ILE A 151 10.89 16.38 28.56
N VAL A 152 10.05 17.04 29.39
CA VAL A 152 9.28 16.39 30.46
C VAL A 152 8.13 15.54 29.90
N LEU A 153 7.43 16.02 28.87
CA LEU A 153 6.39 15.26 28.16
C LEU A 153 6.97 14.02 27.47
N ASP A 154 8.16 14.14 26.88
CA ASP A 154 8.86 13.06 26.21
C ASP A 154 9.32 11.97 27.21
N ARG A 155 9.82 12.38 28.38
CA ARG A 155 10.17 11.47 29.49
C ARG A 155 8.95 10.78 30.09
N THR A 156 7.87 11.51 30.35
CA THR A 156 6.63 10.94 30.91
C THR A 156 5.92 10.02 29.91
N THR A 157 5.98 10.33 28.61
CA THR A 157 5.49 9.44 27.54
C THR A 157 6.28 8.13 27.48
N LYS A 158 7.60 8.17 27.63
CA LYS A 158 8.45 6.95 27.69
C LYS A 158 8.08 6.06 28.88
N LEU A 159 7.98 6.63 30.09
CA LEU A 159 7.53 5.92 31.29
C LEU A 159 6.10 5.35 31.13
N TYR A 160 5.20 6.07 30.47
CA TYR A 160 3.84 5.59 30.19
C TYR A 160 3.84 4.43 29.17
N MET A 161 4.69 4.46 28.14
CA MET A 161 4.85 3.34 27.21
C MET A 161 5.44 2.10 27.88
N GLU A 162 6.37 2.28 28.83
CA GLU A 162 6.92 1.20 29.66
C GLU A 162 5.83 0.58 30.55
N ALA A 163 5.05 1.38 31.29
CA ALA A 163 3.91 0.89 32.06
C ALA A 163 2.84 0.18 31.18
N LEU A 164 2.61 0.65 29.94
CA LEU A 164 1.74 -0.04 28.97
C LEU A 164 2.36 -1.31 28.38
N LYS A 165 3.68 -1.47 28.40
CA LYS A 165 4.38 -2.71 28.02
C LYS A 165 4.24 -3.75 29.14
N GLU A 166 4.54 -3.36 30.38
CA GLU A 166 4.37 -4.20 31.57
C GLU A 166 2.92 -4.66 31.74
N ARG A 167 1.94 -3.74 31.63
CA ARG A 167 0.50 -4.07 31.66
C ARG A 167 0.13 -5.10 30.60
N ARG A 168 0.67 -5.00 29.38
CA ARG A 168 0.43 -5.99 28.31
C ARG A 168 1.11 -7.32 28.58
N GLN A 169 2.30 -7.34 29.17
CA GLN A 169 2.96 -8.58 29.62
C GLN A 169 2.15 -9.28 30.72
N MET A 170 1.65 -8.55 31.72
CA MET A 170 0.77 -9.08 32.78
C MET A 170 -0.54 -9.64 32.20
N ILE A 171 -1.18 -8.94 31.26
CA ILE A 171 -2.39 -9.43 30.57
C ILE A 171 -2.11 -10.69 29.75
N ASN A 172 -0.95 -10.78 29.09
CA ASN A 172 -0.56 -11.97 28.34
C ASN A 172 -0.29 -13.17 29.28
N GLN A 173 0.43 -12.98 30.37
CA GLN A 173 0.67 -14.02 31.39
C GLN A 173 -0.64 -14.50 32.04
N TRP A 174 -1.56 -13.58 32.35
CA TRP A 174 -2.90 -13.91 32.83
C TRP A 174 -3.70 -14.71 31.78
N THR A 175 -3.67 -14.29 30.52
CA THR A 175 -4.37 -14.98 29.41
C THR A 175 -3.82 -16.38 29.17
N GLN A 176 -2.48 -16.55 29.24
CA GLN A 176 -1.82 -17.86 29.20
C GLN A 176 -2.27 -18.74 30.38
N SER A 177 -2.33 -18.17 31.59
CA SER A 177 -2.79 -18.88 32.79
C SER A 177 -4.25 -19.32 32.67
N VAL A 178 -5.13 -18.47 32.14
CA VAL A 178 -6.54 -18.79 31.85
C VAL A 178 -6.67 -19.87 30.78
N ASN A 179 -5.82 -19.86 29.75
CA ASN A 179 -5.80 -20.89 28.72
C ASN A 179 -5.33 -22.25 29.28
N VAL A 180 -4.33 -22.27 30.18
CA VAL A 180 -3.89 -23.49 30.88
C VAL A 180 -4.99 -24.03 31.81
N LEU A 181 -5.75 -23.15 32.49
CA LEU A 181 -6.91 -23.56 33.28
C LEU A 181 -8.01 -24.17 32.39
N ARG A 182 -8.38 -23.51 31.28
CA ARG A 182 -9.35 -24.06 30.31
C ARG A 182 -8.91 -25.37 29.68
N GLN A 183 -7.60 -25.55 29.45
CA GLN A 183 -7.07 -26.82 28.98
C GLN A 183 -7.26 -27.91 30.04
N ARG A 184 -6.90 -27.65 31.30
CA ARG A 184 -7.14 -28.57 32.41
C ARG A 184 -8.63 -28.89 32.60
N ASP A 185 -9.53 -27.92 32.45
CA ASP A 185 -10.98 -28.15 32.50
C ASP A 185 -11.43 -29.09 31.38
N ASN A 186 -10.92 -28.92 30.15
CA ASN A 186 -11.19 -29.83 29.04
C ASN A 186 -10.60 -31.23 29.27
N ASP A 187 -9.38 -31.33 29.81
CA ASP A 187 -8.71 -32.58 30.12
C ASP A 187 -9.51 -33.36 31.20
N ILE A 188 -9.96 -32.66 32.24
CA ILE A 188 -10.88 -33.21 33.27
C ILE A 188 -12.20 -33.67 32.64
N GLN A 189 -12.80 -32.88 31.74
CA GLN A 189 -14.03 -33.27 31.03
C GLN A 189 -13.83 -34.48 30.11
N ASN A 190 -12.62 -34.69 29.57
CA ASN A 190 -12.32 -35.87 28.77
C ASN A 190 -12.07 -37.10 29.67
N SER A 191 -11.32 -36.96 30.77
CA SER A 191 -11.18 -38.03 31.77
C SER A 191 -12.51 -38.44 32.40
N LEU A 192 -13.45 -37.52 32.60
CA LEU A 192 -14.82 -37.85 33.05
C LEU A 192 -15.58 -38.70 32.01
N LYS A 193 -15.49 -38.36 30.71
CA LYS A 193 -16.10 -39.18 29.64
C LYS A 193 -15.45 -40.56 29.56
N GLU A 194 -14.13 -40.67 29.73
CA GLU A 194 -13.42 -41.95 29.78
C GLU A 194 -13.85 -42.80 30.99
N ILE A 195 -14.04 -42.18 32.16
CA ILE A 195 -14.61 -42.86 33.33
C ILE A 195 -16.04 -43.34 33.06
N ASP A 196 -16.87 -42.55 32.38
CA ASP A 196 -18.25 -42.94 32.08
C ASP A 196 -18.37 -44.00 30.97
N THR A 197 -17.50 -44.00 29.95
CA THR A 197 -17.43 -45.12 28.99
C THR A 197 -16.90 -46.40 29.62
N LEU A 198 -15.93 -46.32 30.54
CA LEU A 198 -15.49 -47.47 31.35
C LEU A 198 -16.61 -47.99 32.25
N ARG A 199 -17.47 -47.13 32.81
CA ARG A 199 -18.69 -47.51 33.55
C ARG A 199 -19.77 -48.11 32.66
N GLU A 200 -19.85 -47.75 31.39
CA GLU A 200 -20.73 -48.39 30.39
C GLU A 200 -20.25 -49.83 30.12
N ILE A 201 -18.94 -49.99 29.88
CA ILE A 201 -18.30 -51.29 29.65
C ILE A 201 -18.42 -52.19 30.89
N ASP A 202 -18.21 -51.67 32.10
CA ASP A 202 -18.39 -52.42 33.35
C ASP A 202 -19.83 -52.94 33.51
N ARG A 203 -20.83 -52.09 33.25
CA ARG A 203 -22.25 -52.50 33.24
C ARG A 203 -22.54 -53.55 32.17
N GLU A 204 -22.00 -53.41 30.97
CA GLU A 204 -22.12 -54.41 29.90
C GLU A 204 -21.50 -55.76 30.32
N LYS A 205 -20.27 -55.76 30.85
CA LYS A 205 -19.61 -57.00 31.31
C LYS A 205 -20.30 -57.61 32.51
N LYS A 206 -20.91 -56.82 33.40
CA LYS A 206 -21.75 -57.33 34.48
C LYS A 206 -23.02 -58.00 33.97
N SER A 207 -23.71 -57.44 32.96
CA SER A 207 -24.87 -58.10 32.31
C SER A 207 -24.46 -59.45 31.70
N ASN A 208 -23.38 -59.47 30.91
CA ASN A 208 -22.86 -60.70 30.30
C ASN A 208 -22.50 -61.77 31.36
N LEU A 209 -22.00 -61.36 32.53
CA LEU A 209 -21.71 -62.29 33.65
C LEU A 209 -22.99 -62.78 34.33
N GLU A 210 -23.98 -61.92 34.58
CA GLU A 210 -25.28 -62.30 35.15
C GLU A 210 -26.06 -63.26 34.22
N GLU A 211 -26.00 -63.03 32.91
CA GLU A 211 -26.55 -63.93 31.89
C GLU A 211 -25.82 -65.28 31.86
N ALA A 212 -24.49 -65.28 31.98
CA ALA A 212 -23.69 -66.52 32.05
C ALA A 212 -23.92 -67.30 33.36
N GLU A 213 -24.10 -66.63 34.49
CA GLU A 213 -24.46 -67.25 35.77
C GLU A 213 -25.86 -67.85 35.73
N GLN A 214 -26.85 -67.16 35.14
CA GLN A 214 -28.20 -67.71 34.93
C GLN A 214 -28.16 -68.95 34.03
N PHE A 215 -27.47 -68.88 32.89
CA PHE A 215 -27.28 -70.04 32.01
C PHE A 215 -26.62 -71.22 32.74
N LEU A 216 -25.61 -70.96 33.58
CA LEU A 216 -24.95 -72.01 34.37
C LEU A 216 -25.90 -72.63 35.40
N GLN A 217 -26.73 -71.84 36.08
CA GLN A 217 -27.77 -72.35 37.00
C GLN A 217 -28.79 -73.22 36.25
N ASP A 218 -29.26 -72.80 35.07
CA ASP A 218 -30.18 -73.58 34.25
C ASP A 218 -29.55 -74.91 33.80
N GLN A 219 -28.27 -74.93 33.41
CA GLN A 219 -27.55 -76.18 33.11
C GLN A 219 -27.41 -77.06 34.35
N ILE A 220 -27.19 -76.51 35.55
CA ILE A 220 -27.14 -77.26 36.80
C ILE A 220 -28.52 -77.87 37.14
N ILE A 221 -29.61 -77.14 36.90
CA ILE A 221 -30.98 -77.62 37.11
C ILE A 221 -31.32 -78.74 36.11
N ASN A 222 -31.02 -78.54 34.82
CA ASN A 222 -31.23 -79.55 33.77
C ASN A 222 -30.43 -80.83 34.06
N ASN A 223 -29.15 -80.72 34.46
CA ASN A 223 -28.34 -81.87 34.81
C ASN A 223 -28.88 -82.63 36.04
N LYS A 224 -29.41 -81.93 37.06
CA LYS A 224 -30.10 -82.58 38.19
C LYS A 224 -31.37 -83.33 37.75
N GLN A 225 -32.17 -82.76 36.86
CA GLN A 225 -33.36 -83.43 36.31
C GLN A 225 -32.98 -84.67 35.49
N LEU A 226 -31.91 -84.59 34.68
CA LEU A 226 -31.37 -85.74 33.96
C LEU A 226 -30.85 -86.82 34.92
N GLU A 227 -30.14 -86.45 35.99
CA GLU A 227 -29.74 -87.39 37.04
C GLU A 227 -30.94 -88.08 37.71
N GLU A 228 -32.03 -87.38 37.98
CA GLU A 228 -33.23 -87.97 38.56
C GLU A 228 -33.95 -88.91 37.58
N LEU A 229 -34.03 -88.55 36.29
CA LEU A 229 -34.56 -89.43 35.25
C LEU A 229 -33.71 -90.69 35.05
N ILE A 230 -32.37 -90.58 35.16
CA ILE A 230 -31.46 -91.72 35.16
C ILE A 230 -31.73 -92.60 36.40
N LYS A 231 -31.79 -92.02 37.61
CA LYS A 231 -32.09 -92.75 38.86
C LYS A 231 -33.47 -93.41 38.87
N GLN A 232 -34.45 -92.87 38.13
CA GLN A 232 -35.74 -93.53 37.90
C GLN A 232 -35.58 -94.71 36.92
N SER A 233 -34.93 -94.51 35.78
CA SER A 233 -34.65 -95.54 34.77
C SER A 233 -33.85 -96.73 35.34
N GLU A 234 -32.88 -96.46 36.22
CA GLU A 234 -32.11 -97.49 36.93
C GLU A 234 -32.98 -98.33 37.88
N LYS A 235 -33.91 -97.71 38.62
CA LYS A 235 -34.87 -98.43 39.47
C LYS A 235 -35.80 -99.32 38.64
N GLU A 236 -36.25 -98.85 37.48
CA GLU A 236 -37.05 -99.67 36.56
C GLU A 236 -36.26 -100.85 35.97
N LEU A 237 -34.99 -100.63 35.61
CA LEU A 237 -34.07 -101.70 35.17
C LEU A 237 -33.85 -102.75 36.26
N VAL A 238 -33.67 -102.35 37.53
CA VAL A 238 -33.56 -103.29 38.66
C VAL A 238 -34.88 -104.06 38.86
N ALA A 239 -36.03 -103.36 38.88
CA ALA A 239 -37.33 -104.00 39.03
C ALA A 239 -37.65 -104.97 37.88
N ASN A 240 -37.20 -104.69 36.66
CA ASN A 240 -37.35 -105.60 35.51
C ASN A 240 -36.39 -106.79 35.56
N ARG A 241 -35.16 -106.62 36.07
CA ARG A 241 -34.24 -107.74 36.37
C ARG A 241 -34.81 -108.68 37.43
N ASP A 242 -35.44 -108.16 38.49
CA ASP A 242 -36.10 -108.98 39.51
C ASP A 242 -37.33 -109.73 38.98
N LYS A 243 -38.13 -109.11 38.10
CA LYS A 243 -39.20 -109.83 37.36
C LYS A 243 -38.62 -110.96 36.51
N GLN A 244 -37.56 -110.69 35.76
CA GLN A 244 -36.89 -111.68 34.91
C GLN A 244 -36.34 -112.85 35.74
N ARG A 245 -35.73 -112.57 36.89
CA ARG A 245 -35.24 -113.58 37.83
C ARG A 245 -36.35 -114.50 38.34
N LYS A 246 -37.48 -113.94 38.78
CA LYS A 246 -38.66 -114.69 39.21
C LYS A 246 -39.28 -115.55 38.10
N ILE A 247 -39.21 -115.09 36.85
CA ILE A 247 -39.63 -115.86 35.68
C ILE A 247 -38.69 -117.05 35.45
N THR A 248 -37.37 -116.88 35.57
CA THR A 248 -36.41 -117.99 35.50
C THR A 248 -36.64 -119.01 36.61
N GLU A 249 -36.79 -118.55 37.86
CA GLU A 249 -37.08 -119.41 39.02
C GLU A 249 -38.38 -120.21 38.83
N ALA A 250 -39.42 -119.61 38.23
CA ALA A 250 -40.65 -120.31 37.85
C ALA A 250 -40.43 -121.32 36.70
N ILE A 251 -39.61 -121.00 35.71
CA ILE A 251 -39.27 -121.92 34.60
C ILE A 251 -38.53 -123.15 35.13
N ASP A 252 -37.60 -123.00 36.09
CA ASP A 252 -36.89 -124.14 36.69
C ASP A 252 -37.85 -125.04 37.51
N ILE A 253 -38.80 -124.45 38.26
CA ILE A 253 -39.86 -125.20 38.94
C ILE A 253 -40.72 -125.96 37.92
N TYR A 254 -41.16 -125.32 36.84
CA TYR A 254 -41.93 -125.98 35.78
C TYR A 254 -41.12 -127.02 35.00
N ALA A 255 -39.80 -126.89 34.88
CA ALA A 255 -38.95 -127.92 34.29
C ALA A 255 -38.91 -129.20 35.14
N ILE A 256 -38.85 -129.05 36.48
CA ILE A 256 -38.97 -130.16 37.43
C ILE A 256 -40.37 -130.79 37.36
N GLU A 257 -41.42 -129.98 37.30
CA GLU A 257 -42.80 -130.48 37.16
C GLU A 257 -43.03 -131.19 35.82
N VAL A 258 -42.51 -130.68 34.70
CA VAL A 258 -42.56 -131.36 33.39
C VAL A 258 -41.80 -132.70 33.44
N HIS A 259 -40.72 -132.81 34.21
CA HIS A 259 -40.01 -134.08 34.38
C HIS A 259 -40.86 -135.12 35.15
N THR A 260 -41.52 -134.72 36.26
CA THR A 260 -42.39 -135.64 37.01
C THR A 260 -43.67 -135.98 36.24
N GLN A 261 -44.28 -135.01 35.55
CA GLN A 261 -45.42 -135.19 34.65
C GLN A 261 -45.09 -136.18 33.52
N ARG A 262 -43.91 -136.08 32.87
CA ARG A 262 -43.47 -137.06 31.85
C ARG A 262 -43.42 -138.50 32.40
N LYS A 263 -42.94 -138.66 33.64
CA LYS A 263 -42.90 -139.98 34.31
C LYS A 263 -44.32 -140.51 34.53
N LEU A 264 -45.24 -139.67 35.01
CA LEU A 264 -46.66 -140.00 35.20
C LEU A 264 -47.38 -140.30 33.86
N VAL A 265 -47.05 -139.59 32.78
CA VAL A 265 -47.60 -139.82 31.43
C VAL A 265 -47.16 -141.18 30.87
N GLY A 266 -45.96 -141.68 31.20
CA GLY A 266 -45.55 -143.05 30.87
C GLY A 266 -46.46 -144.12 31.50
N ASP A 267 -46.92 -143.89 32.73
CA ASP A 267 -47.83 -144.80 33.45
C ASP A 267 -49.30 -144.62 33.02
N LEU A 268 -49.72 -143.38 32.74
CA LEU A 268 -51.05 -143.08 32.22
C LEU A 268 -51.21 -143.51 30.75
N GLY A 269 -50.14 -143.57 29.96
CA GLY A 269 -50.16 -144.12 28.60
C GLY A 269 -50.63 -145.58 28.60
N ARG A 270 -50.12 -146.39 29.53
CA ARG A 270 -50.53 -147.79 29.75
C ARG A 270 -52.02 -147.91 30.12
N ARG A 271 -52.58 -146.95 30.87
CA ARG A 271 -54.03 -146.88 31.20
C ARG A 271 -54.90 -146.30 30.07
N THR A 272 -54.38 -145.38 29.26
CA THR A 272 -55.17 -144.68 28.23
C THR A 272 -55.53 -145.57 27.04
N GLN A 273 -54.68 -146.58 26.76
CA GLN A 273 -54.98 -147.64 25.79
C GLN A 273 -56.23 -148.44 26.19
N GLN A 274 -56.48 -148.59 27.51
CA GLN A 274 -57.67 -149.20 28.10
C GLN A 274 -58.93 -148.31 27.95
N ILE A 275 -58.76 -146.99 28.03
CA ILE A 275 -59.88 -146.00 27.97
C ILE A 275 -60.39 -145.77 26.55
N ARG A 276 -59.56 -145.96 25.51
CA ARG A 276 -59.98 -145.78 24.09
C ARG A 276 -61.17 -146.66 23.68
N ALA A 277 -61.43 -147.78 24.39
CA ALA A 277 -62.63 -148.58 24.20
C ALA A 277 -63.94 -147.82 24.45
N ASN A 278 -63.95 -146.86 25.40
CA ASN A 278 -65.16 -146.13 25.82
C ASN A 278 -65.51 -144.94 24.90
N ALA A 279 -64.52 -144.37 24.20
CA ALA A 279 -64.69 -143.12 23.45
C ALA A 279 -65.73 -143.20 22.31
N LYS A 280 -66.01 -144.39 21.78
CA LYS A 280 -67.02 -144.62 20.72
C LYS A 280 -68.44 -144.16 21.09
N ARG A 281 -68.77 -143.98 22.38
CA ARG A 281 -70.15 -143.69 22.84
C ARG A 281 -70.55 -142.21 22.83
N LYS A 282 -69.63 -141.26 22.65
CA LYS A 282 -69.88 -139.83 22.92
C LYS A 282 -70.16 -138.93 21.71
N LYS A 283 -70.21 -139.47 20.48
CA LYS A 283 -70.23 -138.68 19.24
C LYS A 283 -71.57 -137.99 18.89
N ILE A 284 -72.68 -138.34 19.55
CA ILE A 284 -74.05 -138.10 19.03
C ILE A 284 -74.67 -136.76 19.46
N ASP A 285 -74.18 -136.11 20.53
CA ASP A 285 -74.93 -135.04 21.23
C ASP A 285 -74.86 -133.61 20.60
N ILE A 286 -74.01 -133.35 19.59
CA ILE A 286 -73.48 -131.97 19.34
C ILE A 286 -74.24 -131.13 18.29
N GLU A 287 -74.94 -131.71 17.31
CA GLU A 287 -75.38 -130.98 16.09
C GLU A 287 -76.47 -129.89 16.29
N ASN A 288 -77.12 -129.83 17.45
CA ASN A 288 -78.40 -129.12 17.63
C ASN A 288 -78.36 -127.59 17.93
N LYS A 289 -77.25 -126.85 17.70
CA LYS A 289 -77.08 -125.49 18.29
C LYS A 289 -77.01 -124.25 17.37
N CYS A 290 -76.97 -124.37 16.05
CA CYS A 290 -76.41 -123.29 15.19
C CYS A 290 -77.35 -122.15 14.70
N ILE A 291 -78.66 -122.14 15.00
CA ILE A 291 -79.68 -121.42 14.18
C ILE A 291 -79.94 -119.93 14.54
N LYS A 292 -79.26 -119.30 15.52
CA LYS A 292 -79.77 -118.07 16.20
C LYS A 292 -79.29 -116.67 15.71
N VAL A 293 -78.63 -116.50 14.55
CA VAL A 293 -77.75 -115.32 14.33
C VAL A 293 -78.30 -114.16 13.47
N ASP A 294 -79.24 -114.37 12.54
CA ASP A 294 -79.41 -113.45 11.38
C ASP A 294 -80.02 -112.04 11.59
N ASN A 295 -80.60 -111.70 12.75
CA ASN A 295 -81.56 -110.60 12.86
C ASN A 295 -81.01 -109.14 12.84
N CYS A 296 -79.70 -108.90 12.98
CA CYS A 296 -79.20 -107.57 13.40
C CYS A 296 -79.01 -106.49 12.32
N LYS A 297 -79.30 -106.75 11.03
CA LYS A 297 -78.83 -105.89 9.92
C LYS A 297 -79.66 -104.64 9.58
N LYS A 298 -80.87 -104.47 10.14
CA LYS A 298 -81.91 -103.52 9.67
C LYS A 298 -81.79 -102.04 10.10
N ARG A 299 -80.66 -101.57 10.63
CA ARG A 299 -80.60 -100.28 11.37
C ARG A 299 -79.62 -99.25 10.78
N ILE A 300 -79.58 -99.16 9.46
CA ILE A 300 -78.65 -98.29 8.71
C ILE A 300 -79.40 -97.26 7.83
N ASP A 301 -80.65 -97.54 7.44
CA ASP A 301 -81.32 -96.85 6.33
C ASP A 301 -81.89 -95.46 6.70
N ASP A 302 -82.13 -95.17 7.99
CA ASP A 302 -82.91 -94.01 8.44
C ASP A 302 -82.19 -92.63 8.27
N LEU A 303 -80.86 -92.59 8.19
CA LEU A 303 -80.09 -91.33 8.19
C LEU A 303 -79.97 -90.64 6.82
N MET A 304 -80.51 -91.22 5.75
CA MET A 304 -80.51 -90.59 4.42
C MET A 304 -81.55 -89.46 4.27
N SER A 305 -82.56 -89.40 5.14
CA SER A 305 -83.73 -88.53 4.96
C SER A 305 -83.50 -87.03 5.19
N THR A 306 -82.38 -86.61 5.78
CA THR A 306 -82.09 -85.17 6.04
C THR A 306 -81.26 -84.51 4.92
N LEU A 307 -81.13 -85.17 3.76
CA LEU A 307 -80.42 -84.65 2.59
C LEU A 307 -81.33 -83.88 1.62
N GLU A 308 -82.64 -83.82 1.89
CA GLU A 308 -83.67 -83.28 0.98
C GLU A 308 -84.10 -81.83 1.28
N GLU A 309 -83.58 -81.18 2.33
CA GLU A 309 -83.81 -79.74 2.61
C GLU A 309 -82.77 -78.81 1.92
N ILE A 310 -82.25 -79.23 0.77
CA ILE A 310 -81.35 -78.44 -0.09
C ILE A 310 -82.18 -77.78 -1.22
N GLU A 311 -81.60 -76.78 -1.89
CA GLU A 311 -81.97 -76.30 -3.25
C GLU A 311 -83.00 -75.14 -3.43
N SER A 312 -82.60 -73.92 -3.04
CA SER A 312 -82.71 -72.73 -3.93
C SER A 312 -81.78 -71.60 -3.46
N GLN A 313 -80.47 -71.58 -3.78
CA GLN A 313 -79.85 -71.27 -5.09
C GLN A 313 -80.29 -69.90 -5.69
N LYS A 314 -79.42 -68.96 -6.07
CA LYS A 314 -77.94 -68.91 -6.24
C LYS A 314 -77.42 -67.45 -6.24
N LEU A 315 -76.36 -67.13 -5.48
CA LEU A 315 -75.14 -66.39 -5.91
C LEU A 315 -74.26 -65.91 -4.73
N ASN A 316 -72.97 -65.67 -5.00
CA ASN A 316 -71.90 -65.54 -4.00
C ASN A 316 -71.62 -64.08 -3.54
N VAL A 317 -71.07 -63.92 -2.33
CA VAL A 317 -70.75 -62.62 -1.72
C VAL A 317 -69.57 -61.93 -2.41
N GLU A 318 -68.54 -62.67 -2.84
CA GLU A 318 -67.30 -62.11 -3.40
C GLU A 318 -67.46 -61.44 -4.78
N GLU A 319 -68.46 -61.84 -5.58
CA GLU A 319 -68.78 -61.14 -6.84
C GLU A 319 -69.56 -59.84 -6.59
N ARG A 320 -70.18 -59.71 -5.41
CA ARG A 320 -70.96 -58.55 -4.99
C ARG A 320 -70.06 -57.43 -4.45
N THR A 321 -68.97 -57.77 -3.75
CA THR A 321 -67.95 -56.81 -3.29
C THR A 321 -67.10 -56.28 -4.45
N LYS A 322 -66.55 -57.16 -5.30
CA LYS A 322 -65.69 -56.78 -6.46
C LYS A 322 -66.34 -55.88 -7.51
N ARG A 323 -67.68 -55.75 -7.50
CA ARG A 323 -68.41 -54.77 -8.34
C ARG A 323 -68.59 -53.41 -7.68
N LEU A 324 -68.64 -53.33 -6.35
CA LEU A 324 -68.74 -52.05 -5.62
C LEU A 324 -67.40 -51.31 -5.59
N GLU A 325 -66.29 -52.03 -5.37
CA GLU A 325 -64.92 -51.46 -5.36
C GLU A 325 -64.62 -50.70 -6.67
N LYS A 326 -64.94 -51.30 -7.82
CA LYS A 326 -64.71 -50.71 -9.15
C LYS A 326 -65.59 -49.50 -9.48
N MET A 327 -66.69 -49.28 -8.76
CA MET A 327 -67.50 -48.06 -8.91
C MET A 327 -66.91 -46.90 -8.09
N ILE A 328 -66.42 -47.18 -6.88
CA ILE A 328 -65.80 -46.18 -6.00
C ILE A 328 -64.52 -45.63 -6.66
N GLU A 329 -63.65 -46.51 -7.17
CA GLU A 329 -62.37 -46.13 -7.81
C GLU A 329 -62.53 -45.23 -9.05
N HIS A 330 -63.70 -45.28 -9.71
CA HIS A 330 -64.04 -44.43 -10.85
C HIS A 330 -64.46 -43.01 -10.44
N ASP A 331 -65.28 -42.89 -9.38
CA ASP A 331 -65.81 -41.59 -8.95
C ASP A 331 -64.79 -40.78 -8.12
N GLU A 332 -63.88 -41.43 -7.40
CA GLU A 332 -62.73 -40.76 -6.77
C GLU A 332 -61.81 -40.09 -7.81
N LYS A 333 -61.56 -40.76 -8.95
CA LYS A 333 -60.78 -40.19 -10.05
C LYS A 333 -61.47 -38.96 -10.65
N ARG A 334 -62.80 -38.99 -10.83
CA ARG A 334 -63.59 -37.81 -11.26
C ARG A 334 -63.49 -36.65 -10.26
N LYS A 335 -63.61 -36.93 -8.97
CA LYS A 335 -63.48 -35.93 -7.88
C LYS A 335 -62.11 -35.23 -7.91
N SER A 336 -61.04 -35.96 -8.21
CA SER A 336 -59.67 -35.42 -8.27
C SER A 336 -59.44 -34.39 -9.40
N VAL A 337 -60.20 -34.48 -10.49
CA VAL A 337 -60.10 -33.55 -11.64
C VAL A 337 -60.83 -32.25 -11.34
N ILE A 338 -62.05 -32.32 -10.81
CA ILE A 338 -62.89 -31.16 -10.50
C ILE A 338 -62.21 -30.26 -9.44
N VAL A 339 -61.57 -30.86 -8.43
CA VAL A 339 -60.82 -30.12 -7.40
C VAL A 339 -59.61 -29.36 -7.97
N LYS A 340 -59.00 -29.81 -9.07
CA LYS A 340 -57.84 -29.14 -9.69
C LYS A 340 -58.23 -27.89 -10.49
N GLU A 341 -59.36 -27.89 -11.18
CA GLU A 341 -59.84 -26.69 -11.88
C GLU A 341 -60.47 -25.67 -10.92
N LEU A 342 -61.18 -26.11 -9.86
CA LEU A 342 -61.70 -25.20 -8.83
C LEU A 342 -60.59 -24.33 -8.20
N ASN A 343 -59.47 -24.94 -7.80
CA ASN A 343 -58.33 -24.22 -7.24
C ASN A 343 -57.68 -23.25 -8.24
N ARG A 344 -57.67 -23.59 -9.55
CA ARG A 344 -57.14 -22.72 -10.61
C ARG A 344 -57.97 -21.44 -10.77
N LEU A 345 -59.29 -21.58 -10.86
CA LEU A 345 -60.22 -20.45 -11.00
C LEU A 345 -60.24 -19.57 -9.74
N GLN A 346 -60.17 -20.17 -8.56
CA GLN A 346 -60.18 -19.43 -7.29
C GLN A 346 -58.93 -18.55 -7.07
N VAL A 347 -57.75 -19.00 -7.54
CA VAL A 347 -56.52 -18.17 -7.56
C VAL A 347 -56.59 -17.05 -8.60
N ALA A 348 -57.25 -17.26 -9.75
CA ALA A 348 -57.44 -16.23 -10.76
C ALA A 348 -58.36 -15.08 -10.28
N ILE A 349 -59.46 -15.44 -9.59
CA ILE A 349 -60.42 -14.48 -9.03
C ILE A 349 -59.72 -13.58 -7.98
N LEU A 350 -58.97 -14.15 -7.03
CA LEU A 350 -58.28 -13.36 -6.00
C LEU A 350 -57.29 -12.33 -6.57
N ARG A 351 -56.63 -12.64 -7.69
CA ARG A 351 -55.71 -11.71 -8.38
C ARG A 351 -56.44 -10.56 -9.07
N THR A 352 -57.57 -10.84 -9.74
CA THR A 352 -58.36 -9.80 -10.42
C THR A 352 -59.08 -8.90 -9.43
N THR A 353 -59.67 -9.44 -8.35
CA THR A 353 -60.29 -8.63 -7.29
C THR A 353 -59.29 -7.68 -6.63
N LYS A 354 -58.04 -8.12 -6.36
CA LYS A 354 -57.01 -7.23 -5.82
C LYS A 354 -56.67 -6.09 -6.80
N LYS A 355 -56.50 -6.38 -8.09
CA LYS A 355 -56.15 -5.36 -9.09
C LYS A 355 -57.26 -4.32 -9.31
N ILE A 356 -58.53 -4.72 -9.18
CA ILE A 356 -59.68 -3.80 -9.17
C ILE A 356 -59.61 -2.86 -7.95
N GLY A 357 -59.33 -3.39 -6.75
CA GLY A 357 -59.21 -2.57 -5.54
C GLY A 357 -58.04 -1.58 -5.56
N GLU A 358 -56.94 -1.92 -6.24
CA GLU A 358 -55.82 -0.98 -6.48
C GLU A 358 -56.28 0.19 -7.39
N LEU A 359 -56.92 -0.11 -8.53
CA LEU A 359 -57.41 0.89 -9.50
C LEU A 359 -58.56 1.77 -8.95
N GLU A 360 -59.43 1.22 -8.09
CA GLU A 360 -60.48 2.01 -7.45
C GLU A 360 -59.94 3.05 -6.46
N ASN A 361 -58.81 2.78 -5.81
CA ASN A 361 -58.15 3.74 -4.92
C ASN A 361 -57.44 4.85 -5.72
N GLU A 362 -56.78 4.52 -6.83
CA GLU A 362 -56.22 5.50 -7.77
C GLU A 362 -57.30 6.41 -8.37
N ARG A 363 -58.48 5.86 -8.70
CA ARG A 363 -59.63 6.66 -9.15
C ARG A 363 -60.09 7.66 -8.08
N ARG A 364 -60.09 7.26 -6.80
CA ARG A 364 -60.50 8.13 -5.68
C ARG A 364 -59.50 9.26 -5.42
N THR A 365 -58.20 9.00 -5.45
CA THR A 365 -57.17 10.05 -5.25
C THR A 365 -57.20 11.08 -6.39
N MET A 366 -57.29 10.63 -7.64
CA MET A 366 -57.47 11.51 -8.81
C MET A 366 -58.75 12.36 -8.73
N GLN A 367 -59.87 11.78 -8.27
CA GLN A 367 -61.13 12.50 -8.11
C GLN A 367 -61.06 13.61 -7.06
N VAL A 368 -60.30 13.42 -5.97
CA VAL A 368 -60.05 14.45 -4.96
C VAL A 368 -59.17 15.58 -5.50
N GLN A 369 -58.11 15.26 -6.27
CA GLN A 369 -57.27 16.26 -6.92
C GLN A 369 -58.05 17.12 -7.93
N ALA A 370 -58.91 16.50 -8.75
CA ALA A 370 -59.76 17.21 -9.71
C ALA A 370 -60.71 18.22 -9.03
N GLN A 371 -61.28 17.88 -7.86
CA GLN A 371 -62.09 18.82 -7.06
C GLN A 371 -61.26 19.95 -6.44
N GLY A 372 -59.96 19.71 -6.17
CA GLY A 372 -59.03 20.73 -5.69
C GLY A 372 -58.75 21.80 -6.76
N GLU A 373 -58.46 21.40 -8.00
CA GLU A 373 -58.19 22.33 -9.09
C GLU A 373 -59.43 23.12 -9.52
N HIS A 374 -60.61 22.50 -9.55
CA HIS A 374 -61.87 23.21 -9.88
C HIS A 374 -62.09 24.44 -8.98
N LYS A 375 -61.89 24.31 -7.67
CA LYS A 375 -62.04 25.42 -6.71
C LYS A 375 -61.03 26.55 -6.91
N LYS A 376 -59.86 26.31 -7.52
CA LYS A 376 -58.91 27.38 -7.88
C LYS A 376 -59.42 28.19 -9.07
N ILE A 377 -60.06 27.54 -10.04
CA ILE A 377 -60.64 28.19 -11.23
C ILE A 377 -61.75 29.17 -10.82
N ASP A 378 -62.63 28.76 -9.89
CA ASP A 378 -63.69 29.62 -9.34
C ASP A 378 -63.13 30.90 -8.68
N VAL A 379 -62.03 30.79 -7.92
CA VAL A 379 -61.37 31.93 -7.27
C VAL A 379 -60.75 32.88 -8.30
N LEU A 380 -60.12 32.35 -9.34
CA LEU A 380 -59.53 33.16 -10.42
C LEU A 380 -60.59 33.91 -11.24
N ALA A 381 -61.75 33.29 -11.49
CA ALA A 381 -62.88 33.96 -12.15
C ALA A 381 -63.38 35.18 -11.35
N GLY A 382 -63.42 35.07 -10.01
CA GLY A 382 -63.81 36.16 -9.10
C GLY A 382 -62.85 37.36 -9.08
N LEU A 383 -61.56 37.15 -9.36
CA LEU A 383 -60.57 38.24 -9.47
C LEU A 383 -60.70 38.98 -10.80
N LEU A 384 -60.87 38.25 -11.91
CA LEU A 384 -60.99 38.82 -13.26
C LEU A 384 -62.22 39.74 -13.40
N ALA A 385 -63.28 39.50 -12.61
CA ALA A 385 -64.45 40.37 -12.52
C ALA A 385 -64.17 41.74 -11.87
N LYS A 386 -63.20 41.85 -10.95
CA LYS A 386 -62.86 43.11 -10.27
C LYS A 386 -62.04 44.04 -11.16
N GLU A 387 -61.02 43.51 -11.83
CA GLU A 387 -60.18 44.22 -12.82
C GLU A 387 -61.03 44.97 -13.86
N LYS A 388 -62.03 44.27 -14.44
CA LYS A 388 -62.91 44.83 -15.47
C LYS A 388 -63.74 46.02 -15.00
N LYS A 389 -64.02 46.16 -13.69
CA LYS A 389 -64.75 47.33 -13.16
C LYS A 389 -63.85 48.56 -13.10
N LEU A 390 -62.63 48.41 -12.59
CA LEU A 390 -61.67 49.52 -12.42
C LEU A 390 -61.31 50.19 -13.76
N LEU A 391 -61.25 49.41 -14.84
CA LEU A 391 -61.00 49.89 -16.19
C LEU A 391 -62.12 50.78 -16.77
N SER A 392 -63.35 50.66 -16.26
CA SER A 392 -64.48 51.50 -16.69
C SER A 392 -64.39 52.90 -16.09
N GLU A 393 -64.15 52.98 -14.77
CA GLU A 393 -64.09 54.22 -13.99
C GLU A 393 -62.99 55.18 -14.52
N LYS A 394 -61.87 54.63 -15.03
CA LYS A 394 -60.76 55.43 -15.58
C LYS A 394 -61.02 56.05 -16.96
N LYS A 395 -62.10 55.68 -17.68
CA LYS A 395 -62.44 56.29 -18.99
C LYS A 395 -63.24 57.58 -18.88
N GLU A 396 -64.02 57.75 -17.80
CA GLU A 396 -64.86 58.93 -17.58
C GLU A 396 -64.03 60.17 -17.15
N ASP A 397 -62.88 59.94 -16.50
CA ASP A 397 -61.95 61.01 -16.12
C ASP A 397 -61.34 61.74 -17.32
N LEU A 398 -61.09 61.05 -18.44
CA LEU A 398 -60.34 61.59 -19.58
C LEU A 398 -61.12 62.69 -20.32
N TYR A 399 -62.39 62.41 -20.66
CA TYR A 399 -63.27 63.31 -21.39
C TYR A 399 -63.54 64.65 -20.68
N ARG A 400 -63.34 64.71 -19.36
CA ARG A 400 -63.52 65.92 -18.55
C ARG A 400 -62.39 66.95 -18.72
N VAL A 401 -61.23 66.54 -19.22
CA VAL A 401 -60.05 67.41 -19.36
C VAL A 401 -60.10 68.21 -20.66
N GLU A 402 -60.39 67.56 -21.79
CA GLU A 402 -60.32 68.14 -23.13
C GLU A 402 -61.25 69.36 -23.31
N PHE A 403 -62.46 69.31 -22.74
CA PHE A 403 -63.46 70.37 -22.83
C PHE A 403 -63.00 71.74 -22.27
N ASN A 404 -62.05 71.75 -21.33
CA ASN A 404 -61.60 73.00 -20.70
C ASN A 404 -60.58 73.77 -21.53
N LEU A 405 -59.86 73.10 -22.44
CA LEU A 405 -58.75 73.69 -23.20
C LEU A 405 -59.24 74.75 -24.22
N GLN A 406 -60.29 74.42 -24.97
CA GLN A 406 -60.86 75.26 -26.04
C GLN A 406 -61.40 76.62 -25.55
N LYS A 407 -61.64 76.78 -24.25
CA LYS A 407 -62.26 77.98 -23.66
C LYS A 407 -61.27 79.15 -23.47
N CYS A 408 -59.98 78.90 -23.55
CA CYS A 408 -58.94 79.89 -23.25
C CYS A 408 -58.48 80.70 -24.47
N GLU A 409 -58.49 80.11 -25.66
CA GLU A 409 -57.83 80.67 -26.85
C GLU A 409 -58.54 81.92 -27.41
N MET A 410 -59.88 81.96 -27.35
CA MET A 410 -60.71 83.04 -27.92
C MET A 410 -60.52 84.44 -27.29
N LYS A 411 -59.70 84.60 -26.24
CA LYS A 411 -59.56 85.87 -25.50
C LYS A 411 -58.44 86.80 -25.98
N LEU A 412 -57.50 86.32 -26.81
CA LEU A 412 -56.22 87.02 -27.01
C LEU A 412 -56.20 88.14 -28.08
N GLU A 413 -57.07 88.10 -29.09
CA GLU A 413 -56.86 88.92 -30.31
C GLU A 413 -57.29 90.40 -30.25
N ARG A 414 -57.96 90.86 -29.18
CA ARG A 414 -58.78 92.10 -29.25
C ARG A 414 -58.10 93.46 -28.99
N ILE A 415 -56.80 93.55 -28.67
CA ILE A 415 -56.26 94.73 -27.92
C ILE A 415 -54.96 95.34 -28.49
N ARG A 416 -54.89 95.75 -29.78
CA ARG A 416 -53.82 96.62 -30.33
C ARG A 416 -54.31 97.58 -31.44
N GLY A 417 -54.08 98.90 -31.29
CA GLY A 417 -54.47 99.98 -32.23
C GLY A 417 -53.93 101.37 -31.81
N TYR A 418 -53.92 102.39 -32.70
CA TYR A 418 -53.06 103.60 -32.62
C TYR A 418 -53.75 105.00 -32.66
N GLU A 419 -52.95 106.07 -32.55
CA GLU A 419 -53.24 107.51 -32.30
C GLU A 419 -53.37 108.41 -33.57
N HIS A 420 -53.86 109.68 -33.46
CA HIS A 420 -53.42 110.86 -34.27
C HIS A 420 -54.08 112.25 -33.96
N ASP A 421 -53.32 113.38 -33.90
CA ASP A 421 -53.17 114.43 -34.97
C ASP A 421 -52.92 115.95 -34.63
N LYS A 422 -52.34 116.63 -35.64
CA LYS A 422 -51.69 117.95 -35.85
C LYS A 422 -52.17 119.29 -35.26
N SER A 423 -53.23 119.43 -34.46
CA SER A 423 -53.63 120.79 -33.95
C SER A 423 -52.52 121.46 -33.10
N GLU A 424 -51.53 120.69 -32.65
CA GLU A 424 -50.39 121.16 -31.90
C GLU A 424 -49.31 121.91 -32.71
N VAL A 425 -49.30 121.93 -34.05
CA VAL A 425 -48.09 122.34 -34.82
C VAL A 425 -47.57 123.76 -34.50
N GLU A 426 -48.44 124.75 -34.27
CA GLU A 426 -47.99 126.11 -33.92
C GLU A 426 -47.63 126.24 -32.44
N ARG A 427 -48.31 125.50 -31.54
CA ARG A 427 -47.80 125.28 -30.17
C ARG A 427 -46.42 124.64 -30.23
N LYS A 428 -46.20 123.71 -31.18
CA LYS A 428 -44.93 123.03 -31.39
C LYS A 428 -43.83 123.95 -31.89
N GLN A 429 -44.08 125.13 -32.44
CA GLN A 429 -43.00 126.07 -32.75
C GLN A 429 -42.45 126.76 -31.50
N LYS A 430 -43.31 127.23 -30.58
CA LYS A 430 -42.86 127.69 -29.25
C LYS A 430 -42.35 126.54 -28.39
N LYS A 431 -42.98 125.36 -28.51
CA LYS A 431 -42.46 124.13 -27.92
C LYS A 431 -41.16 123.70 -28.58
N ILE A 432 -40.79 124.12 -29.79
CA ILE A 432 -39.50 123.79 -30.42
C ILE A 432 -38.37 124.56 -29.74
N GLU A 433 -38.58 125.81 -29.33
CA GLU A 433 -37.59 126.55 -28.53
C GLU A 433 -37.45 125.93 -27.12
N GLU A 434 -38.58 125.62 -26.44
CA GLU A 434 -38.57 124.88 -25.18
C GLU A 434 -37.98 123.46 -25.33
N LEU A 435 -38.23 122.78 -26.45
CA LEU A 435 -37.68 121.48 -26.80
C LEU A 435 -36.25 121.59 -27.33
N GLN A 436 -35.73 122.75 -27.70
CA GLN A 436 -34.31 122.95 -28.03
C GLN A 436 -33.52 123.20 -26.75
N ALA A 437 -34.07 123.95 -25.79
CA ALA A 437 -33.56 123.98 -24.42
C ALA A 437 -33.58 122.57 -23.81
N ALA A 438 -34.73 121.89 -23.86
CA ALA A 438 -34.86 120.52 -23.38
C ALA A 438 -34.13 119.48 -24.25
N LEU A 439 -33.82 119.72 -25.53
CA LEU A 439 -32.95 118.86 -26.34
C LEU A 439 -31.48 119.09 -26.00
N ASN A 440 -31.08 120.31 -25.65
CA ASN A 440 -29.73 120.58 -25.14
C ASN A 440 -29.55 119.92 -23.76
N GLU A 441 -30.54 120.02 -22.87
CA GLU A 441 -30.58 119.27 -21.61
C GLU A 441 -30.64 117.76 -21.86
N ARG A 442 -31.52 117.28 -22.73
CA ARG A 442 -31.66 115.84 -23.02
C ARG A 442 -30.46 115.28 -23.78
N THR A 443 -29.74 116.05 -24.58
CA THR A 443 -28.47 115.64 -25.20
C THR A 443 -27.29 115.75 -24.23
N ALA A 444 -27.35 116.62 -23.22
CA ALA A 444 -26.44 116.54 -22.07
C ALA A 444 -26.71 115.28 -21.25
N THR A 445 -27.97 114.95 -20.92
CA THR A 445 -28.30 113.66 -20.27
C THR A 445 -28.02 112.47 -21.18
N SER A 446 -28.17 112.60 -22.50
CA SER A 446 -27.86 111.54 -23.46
C SER A 446 -26.36 111.33 -23.57
N LYS A 447 -25.52 112.38 -23.53
CA LYS A 447 -24.06 112.25 -23.42
C LYS A 447 -23.64 111.66 -22.06
N LEU A 448 -24.32 112.03 -20.97
CA LEU A 448 -24.09 111.43 -19.65
C LEU A 448 -24.45 109.93 -19.67
N LEU A 449 -25.61 109.58 -20.22
CA LEU A 449 -26.06 108.19 -20.41
C LEU A 449 -25.16 107.45 -21.40
N GLN A 450 -24.66 108.08 -22.46
CA GLN A 450 -23.72 107.46 -23.40
C GLN A 450 -22.38 107.16 -22.72
N ASN A 451 -21.89 108.06 -21.85
CA ASN A 451 -20.70 107.85 -21.04
C ASN A 451 -20.92 106.78 -19.96
N GLN A 452 -22.13 106.70 -19.38
CA GLN A 452 -22.51 105.61 -18.48
C GLN A 452 -22.66 104.29 -19.23
N ILE A 453 -23.16 104.29 -20.46
CA ILE A 453 -23.24 103.11 -21.34
C ILE A 453 -21.85 102.66 -21.76
N THR A 454 -20.93 103.55 -22.14
CA THR A 454 -19.55 103.13 -22.47
C THR A 454 -18.76 102.68 -21.24
N SER A 455 -19.05 103.22 -20.04
CA SER A 455 -18.56 102.66 -18.78
C SER A 455 -19.14 101.26 -18.54
N LEU A 456 -20.46 101.10 -18.62
CA LEU A 456 -21.13 99.80 -18.45
C LEU A 456 -20.72 98.77 -19.51
N GLU A 457 -20.43 99.17 -20.75
CA GLU A 457 -19.85 98.31 -21.78
C GLU A 457 -18.39 97.95 -21.48
N HIS A 458 -17.62 98.85 -20.86
CA HIS A 458 -16.26 98.54 -20.40
C HIS A 458 -16.31 97.57 -19.22
N ASP A 459 -17.20 97.81 -18.25
CA ASP A 459 -17.42 96.94 -17.10
C ASP A 459 -18.01 95.59 -17.51
N MET A 460 -18.93 95.54 -18.48
CA MET A 460 -19.43 94.30 -19.08
C MET A 460 -18.33 93.55 -19.85
N ARG A 461 -17.46 94.25 -20.59
CA ARG A 461 -16.29 93.63 -21.23
C ARG A 461 -15.29 93.09 -20.19
N LYS A 462 -15.06 93.83 -19.11
CA LYS A 462 -14.22 93.43 -17.98
C LYS A 462 -14.79 92.20 -17.27
N MET A 463 -16.09 92.21 -16.94
CA MET A 463 -16.80 91.07 -16.38
C MET A 463 -16.84 89.88 -17.34
N SER A 464 -17.01 90.09 -18.64
CA SER A 464 -16.93 89.02 -19.64
C SER A 464 -15.53 88.40 -19.70
N ASN A 465 -14.48 89.22 -19.61
CA ASN A 465 -13.09 88.75 -19.58
C ASN A 465 -12.76 88.00 -18.27
N CYS A 466 -13.30 88.45 -17.14
CA CYS A 466 -13.24 87.72 -15.88
C CYS A 466 -13.98 86.38 -16.00
N LEU A 467 -15.20 86.35 -16.53
CA LEU A 467 -15.98 85.12 -16.74
C LEU A 467 -15.32 84.14 -17.73
N THR A 468 -14.56 84.61 -18.73
CA THR A 468 -13.73 83.72 -19.56
C THR A 468 -12.52 83.20 -18.78
N SER A 469 -11.84 84.03 -17.98
CA SER A 469 -10.72 83.58 -17.14
C SER A 469 -11.15 82.60 -16.06
N GLU A 470 -12.33 82.81 -15.46
CA GLU A 470 -12.95 81.91 -14.48
C GLU A 470 -13.41 80.61 -15.13
N ASN A 471 -13.94 80.64 -16.37
CA ASN A 471 -14.22 79.42 -17.13
C ASN A 471 -12.94 78.65 -17.49
N ASP A 472 -11.88 79.33 -17.95
CA ASP A 472 -10.58 78.70 -18.25
C ASP A 472 -10.01 78.02 -16.99
N GLU A 473 -10.11 78.65 -15.82
CA GLU A 473 -9.72 78.05 -14.55
C GLU A 473 -10.65 76.90 -14.14
N LEU A 474 -11.95 77.02 -14.35
CA LEU A 474 -12.94 75.97 -14.07
C LEU A 474 -12.73 74.75 -14.99
N GLU A 475 -12.33 74.93 -16.25
CA GLU A 475 -11.94 73.84 -17.15
C GLU A 475 -10.60 73.21 -16.73
N ARG A 476 -9.60 73.99 -16.31
CA ARG A 476 -8.36 73.45 -15.70
C ARG A 476 -8.67 72.63 -14.45
N LEU A 477 -9.59 73.08 -13.60
CA LEU A 477 -10.04 72.37 -12.40
C LEU A 477 -10.87 71.12 -12.74
N ARG A 478 -11.70 71.14 -13.80
CA ARG A 478 -12.38 69.94 -14.32
C ARG A 478 -11.39 68.90 -14.82
N SER A 479 -10.41 69.30 -15.64
CA SER A 479 -9.35 68.41 -16.13
C SER A 479 -8.53 67.83 -14.98
N LYS A 480 -8.05 68.67 -14.06
CA LYS A 480 -7.31 68.23 -12.86
C LYS A 480 -8.14 67.31 -11.95
N LYS A 481 -9.46 67.51 -11.85
CA LYS A 481 -10.38 66.57 -11.19
C LYS A 481 -10.46 65.24 -11.93
N GLN A 482 -10.51 65.24 -13.26
CA GLN A 482 -10.53 64.03 -14.08
C GLN A 482 -9.21 63.24 -13.93
N ASP A 483 -8.07 63.92 -13.92
CA ASP A 483 -6.75 63.33 -13.68
C ASP A 483 -6.67 62.71 -12.27
N LEU A 484 -7.16 63.40 -11.25
CA LEU A 484 -7.24 62.89 -9.88
C LEU A 484 -8.18 61.68 -9.76
N LEU A 485 -9.31 61.67 -10.49
CA LEU A 485 -10.20 60.50 -10.53
C LEU A 485 -9.54 59.30 -11.22
N LEU A 486 -8.78 59.51 -12.30
CA LEU A 486 -7.97 58.46 -12.95
C LEU A 486 -6.85 57.94 -12.04
N LEU A 487 -6.19 58.81 -11.28
CA LEU A 487 -5.20 58.43 -10.27
C LEU A 487 -5.82 57.65 -9.10
N LEU A 488 -7.05 58.00 -8.68
CA LEU A 488 -7.80 57.29 -7.65
C LEU A 488 -8.26 55.91 -8.13
N ASP A 489 -8.87 55.80 -9.31
CA ASP A 489 -9.24 54.51 -9.94
C ASP A 489 -8.00 53.61 -10.17
N GLY A 490 -6.90 54.19 -10.67
CA GLY A 490 -5.62 53.50 -10.78
C GLY A 490 -4.99 53.13 -9.43
N GLY A 491 -5.29 53.87 -8.37
CA GLY A 491 -4.94 53.54 -6.98
C GLY A 491 -5.79 52.38 -6.43
N GLU A 492 -7.10 52.45 -6.62
CA GLU A 492 -8.07 51.46 -6.16
C GLU A 492 -7.86 50.11 -6.88
N LYS A 493 -7.61 50.11 -8.20
CA LYS A 493 -7.23 48.91 -8.95
C LYS A 493 -5.95 48.27 -8.41
N ARG A 494 -4.94 49.08 -8.06
CA ARG A 494 -3.71 48.58 -7.40
C ARG A 494 -3.98 48.06 -5.99
N LEU A 495 -4.89 48.67 -5.23
CA LEU A 495 -5.33 48.20 -3.92
C LEU A 495 -6.05 46.85 -4.01
N ARG A 496 -7.01 46.69 -4.93
CA ARG A 496 -7.71 45.41 -5.18
C ARG A 496 -6.74 44.30 -5.61
N ILE A 497 -5.74 44.62 -6.46
CA ILE A 497 -4.68 43.67 -6.82
C ILE A 497 -3.80 43.31 -5.61
N ALA A 498 -3.52 44.26 -4.71
CA ALA A 498 -2.78 43.98 -3.48
C ALA A 498 -3.60 43.17 -2.47
N GLN A 499 -4.92 43.36 -2.41
CA GLN A 499 -5.86 42.56 -1.61
C GLN A 499 -5.92 41.12 -2.12
N SER A 500 -6.15 40.92 -3.43
CA SER A 500 -6.09 39.60 -4.09
C SER A 500 -4.77 38.89 -3.77
N ARG A 501 -3.62 39.56 -3.93
CA ARG A 501 -2.30 39.01 -3.59
C ARG A 501 -2.08 38.72 -2.11
N ASN A 502 -2.79 39.40 -1.22
CA ASN A 502 -2.75 39.12 0.21
C ASN A 502 -3.63 37.90 0.57
N GLU A 503 -4.80 37.78 -0.06
CA GLU A 503 -5.70 36.63 0.05
C GLU A 503 -5.05 35.37 -0.55
N GLU A 504 -4.44 35.48 -1.74
CA GLU A 504 -3.57 34.47 -2.37
C GLU A 504 -2.49 34.00 -1.38
N ARG A 505 -1.75 34.94 -0.77
CA ARG A 505 -0.70 34.61 0.22
C ARG A 505 -1.23 34.00 1.52
N GLN A 506 -2.41 34.40 1.99
CA GLN A 506 -3.05 33.76 3.15
C GLN A 506 -3.51 32.33 2.84
N VAL A 507 -3.93 32.07 1.60
CA VAL A 507 -4.20 30.71 1.10
C VAL A 507 -2.90 29.91 0.94
N GLU A 508 -1.83 30.48 0.38
CA GLU A 508 -0.50 29.86 0.34
C GLU A 508 0.01 29.51 1.75
N GLU A 509 -0.07 30.45 2.70
CA GLU A 509 0.33 30.22 4.09
C GLU A 509 -0.51 29.12 4.74
N SER A 510 -1.83 29.10 4.49
CA SER A 510 -2.74 28.06 5.00
C SER A 510 -2.43 26.68 4.40
N ILE A 511 -2.11 26.62 3.11
CA ILE A 511 -1.64 25.40 2.43
C ILE A 511 -0.29 24.95 2.98
N MET A 512 0.64 25.87 3.27
CA MET A 512 1.94 25.54 3.84
C MET A 512 1.83 25.07 5.29
N ARG A 513 0.99 25.71 6.13
CA ARG A 513 0.62 25.21 7.48
C ARG A 513 0.00 23.81 7.41
N LEU A 514 -0.88 23.55 6.44
CA LEU A 514 -1.49 22.24 6.24
C LEU A 514 -0.48 21.19 5.75
N ARG A 515 0.47 21.56 4.87
CA ARG A 515 1.60 20.72 4.46
C ARG A 515 2.53 20.41 5.63
N VAL A 516 2.85 21.38 6.47
CA VAL A 516 3.61 21.17 7.72
C VAL A 516 2.87 20.19 8.62
N SER A 517 1.57 20.38 8.87
CA SER A 517 0.75 19.44 9.65
C SER A 517 0.63 18.04 9.03
N GLN A 518 0.73 17.91 7.70
CA GLN A 518 0.82 16.61 7.03
C GLN A 518 2.21 15.98 7.22
N LEU A 519 3.29 16.76 7.10
CA LEU A 519 4.67 16.32 7.31
C LEU A 519 4.94 15.94 8.78
N GLU A 520 4.39 16.67 9.75
CA GLU A 520 4.40 16.34 11.17
C GLU A 520 3.73 14.98 11.41
N ARG A 521 2.52 14.77 10.88
CA ARG A 521 1.82 13.48 10.97
C ARG A 521 2.56 12.36 10.24
N MET A 522 3.19 12.62 9.09
CA MET A 522 4.03 11.63 8.41
C MET A 522 5.28 11.29 9.22
N THR A 523 5.92 12.29 9.83
CA THR A 523 7.09 12.12 10.69
C THR A 523 6.73 11.35 11.95
N MET A 524 5.59 11.62 12.57
CA MET A 524 5.08 10.84 13.71
C MET A 524 4.77 9.39 13.32
N ASN A 525 4.07 9.16 12.19
CA ASN A 525 3.83 7.81 11.65
C ASN A 525 5.13 7.06 11.26
N VAL A 526 6.20 7.77 10.88
CA VAL A 526 7.52 7.18 10.62
C VAL A 526 8.23 6.88 11.95
N SER A 527 8.15 7.78 12.93
CA SER A 527 8.67 7.60 14.29
C SER A 527 8.05 6.38 14.97
N ASP A 528 6.72 6.23 14.92
CA ASP A 528 5.99 5.06 15.44
C ASP A 528 6.44 3.76 14.75
N LYS A 529 6.64 3.78 13.42
CA LYS A 529 7.15 2.63 12.66
C LYS A 529 8.60 2.30 13.00
N VAL A 530 9.46 3.30 13.17
CA VAL A 530 10.86 3.11 13.59
C VAL A 530 10.92 2.58 15.02
N TYR A 531 10.09 3.10 15.93
CA TYR A 531 9.93 2.58 17.29
C TYR A 531 9.47 1.11 17.30
N ASP A 532 8.45 0.76 16.52
CA ASP A 532 7.99 -0.63 16.44
C ASP A 532 9.03 -1.55 15.77
N LEU A 533 9.73 -1.10 14.72
CA LEU A 533 10.82 -1.86 14.10
C LEU A 533 12.00 -2.09 15.05
N GLU A 534 12.42 -1.05 15.79
CA GLU A 534 13.49 -1.14 16.78
C GLU A 534 13.08 -2.04 17.96
N LYS A 535 11.83 -1.93 18.41
CA LYS A 535 11.22 -2.85 19.37
C LYS A 535 11.19 -4.28 18.84
N TYR A 536 10.87 -4.53 17.57
CA TYR A 536 10.94 -5.88 16.96
C TYR A 536 12.39 -6.37 16.87
N ARG A 537 13.36 -5.52 16.51
CA ARG A 537 14.81 -5.85 16.54
C ARG A 537 15.23 -6.31 17.93
N LEU A 538 14.88 -5.57 18.97
CA LEU A 538 15.21 -5.90 20.35
C LEU A 538 14.53 -7.20 20.84
N HIS A 539 13.30 -7.50 20.42
CA HIS A 539 12.66 -8.79 20.74
C HIS A 539 13.31 -9.95 19.98
N LEU A 540 13.70 -9.76 18.73
CA LEU A 540 14.44 -10.77 17.95
C LEU A 540 15.83 -11.02 18.54
N GLU A 541 16.57 -9.98 18.93
CA GLU A 541 17.86 -10.12 19.60
C GLU A 541 17.75 -10.79 20.98
N ALA A 542 16.69 -10.51 21.75
CA ALA A 542 16.42 -11.22 23.00
C ALA A 542 16.17 -12.71 22.74
N ALA A 543 15.25 -13.05 21.82
CA ALA A 543 14.94 -14.43 21.48
C ALA A 543 16.15 -15.19 20.89
N LEU A 544 17.01 -14.54 20.11
CA LEU A 544 18.26 -15.13 19.60
C LEU A 544 19.30 -15.34 20.72
N LYS A 545 19.37 -14.44 21.72
CA LYS A 545 20.22 -14.61 22.91
C LYS A 545 19.73 -15.75 23.81
N GLU A 546 18.43 -15.80 24.09
CA GLU A 546 17.80 -16.92 24.80
C GLU A 546 18.05 -18.25 24.06
N ARG A 547 17.77 -18.31 22.75
CA ARG A 547 17.95 -19.54 21.97
C ARG A 547 19.41 -19.98 21.83
N SER A 548 20.36 -19.05 21.78
CA SER A 548 21.79 -19.39 21.77
C SER A 548 22.28 -19.89 23.13
N VAL A 549 21.73 -19.39 24.24
CA VAL A 549 21.96 -19.94 25.59
C VAL A 549 21.34 -21.34 25.73
N GLU A 550 20.12 -21.56 25.23
CA GLU A 550 19.51 -22.91 25.20
C GLU A 550 20.37 -23.91 24.41
N ILE A 551 20.84 -23.52 23.22
CA ILE A 551 21.70 -24.36 22.37
C ILE A 551 23.05 -24.61 23.04
N ALA A 552 23.62 -23.63 23.75
CA ALA A 552 24.84 -23.81 24.54
C ALA A 552 24.63 -24.81 25.68
N ALA A 553 23.54 -24.69 26.45
CA ALA A 553 23.22 -25.62 27.53
C ALA A 553 22.96 -27.05 27.03
N GLN A 554 22.25 -27.21 25.89
CA GLN A 554 22.07 -28.51 25.23
C GLN A 554 23.39 -29.10 24.75
N LYS A 555 24.28 -28.28 24.18
CA LYS A 555 25.63 -28.69 23.75
C LYS A 555 26.49 -29.12 24.94
N GLU A 556 26.44 -28.42 26.06
CA GLU A 556 27.14 -28.81 27.29
C GLU A 556 26.58 -30.11 27.88
N ALA A 557 25.26 -30.29 27.93
CA ALA A 557 24.63 -31.55 28.35
C ALA A 557 25.08 -32.73 27.48
N LEU A 558 25.15 -32.56 26.15
CA LEU A 558 25.66 -33.57 25.22
C LEU A 558 27.17 -33.84 25.41
N ILE A 559 27.96 -32.82 25.75
CA ILE A 559 29.40 -32.99 26.10
C ILE A 559 29.56 -33.78 27.41
N VAL A 560 28.70 -33.54 28.40
CA VAL A 560 28.68 -34.31 29.66
C VAL A 560 28.26 -35.75 29.40
N GLN A 561 27.19 -36.00 28.65
CA GLN A 561 26.77 -37.36 28.25
C GLN A 561 27.87 -38.10 27.48
N LYS A 562 28.53 -37.43 26.52
CA LYS A 562 29.69 -37.99 25.80
C LYS A 562 30.85 -38.34 26.73
N ARG A 563 31.09 -37.54 27.78
CA ARG A 563 32.13 -37.83 28.79
C ARG A 563 31.75 -39.03 29.66
N VAL A 564 30.50 -39.12 30.12
CA VAL A 564 29.99 -40.27 30.89
C VAL A 564 30.11 -41.55 30.07
N ALA A 565 29.56 -41.59 28.85
CA ALA A 565 29.67 -42.74 27.97
C ALA A 565 31.13 -43.11 27.64
N SER A 566 32.03 -42.13 27.51
CA SER A 566 33.47 -42.39 27.32
C SER A 566 34.14 -43.02 28.55
N ASN A 567 33.68 -42.67 29.75
CA ASN A 567 34.14 -43.27 31.02
C ASN A 567 33.58 -44.68 31.20
N GLU A 568 32.28 -44.89 30.97
CA GLU A 568 31.67 -46.23 30.94
C GLU A 568 32.41 -47.14 29.95
N CYS A 569 32.73 -46.63 28.76
CA CYS A 569 33.54 -47.36 27.79
C CYS A 569 34.98 -47.63 28.27
N SER A 570 35.60 -46.79 29.11
CA SER A 570 36.94 -47.05 29.66
C SER A 570 36.90 -48.07 30.81
N GLU A 571 35.89 -48.00 31.67
CA GLU A 571 35.62 -48.97 32.75
C GLU A 571 35.29 -50.36 32.18
N LEU A 572 34.42 -50.45 31.17
CA LEU A 572 34.14 -51.71 30.47
C LEU A 572 35.39 -52.27 29.80
N ARG A 573 36.27 -51.42 29.22
CA ARG A 573 37.56 -51.87 28.67
C ARG A 573 38.50 -52.38 29.77
N ALA A 574 38.54 -51.74 30.94
CA ALA A 574 39.31 -52.20 32.10
C ALA A 574 38.80 -53.54 32.64
N ALA A 575 37.48 -53.69 32.81
CA ALA A 575 36.86 -54.95 33.22
C ALA A 575 37.14 -56.07 32.20
N ILE A 576 37.12 -55.78 30.89
CA ILE A 576 37.48 -56.75 29.85
C ILE A 576 38.97 -57.13 29.93
N THR A 577 39.89 -56.20 30.19
CA THR A 577 41.33 -56.53 30.33
C THR A 577 41.61 -57.32 31.61
N GLU A 578 40.91 -57.05 32.71
CA GLU A 578 40.97 -57.82 33.95
C GLU A 578 40.42 -59.24 33.75
N ARG A 579 39.24 -59.40 33.14
CA ARG A 579 38.69 -60.74 32.84
C ARG A 579 39.60 -61.51 31.88
N LYS A 580 40.21 -60.86 30.88
CA LYS A 580 41.23 -61.45 30.00
C LYS A 580 42.54 -61.77 30.71
N SER A 581 42.94 -61.06 31.78
CA SER A 581 44.12 -61.43 32.58
C SER A 581 43.80 -62.61 33.50
N ARG A 582 42.60 -62.64 34.10
CA ARG A 582 42.13 -63.73 34.95
C ARG A 582 41.94 -65.04 34.19
N ILE A 583 41.41 -65.00 32.95
CA ILE A 583 41.34 -66.18 32.08
C ILE A 583 42.76 -66.70 31.79
N ARG A 584 43.71 -65.84 31.43
CA ARG A 584 45.12 -66.23 31.22
C ARG A 584 45.79 -66.78 32.49
N GLN A 585 45.47 -66.28 33.68
CA GLN A 585 45.93 -66.86 34.94
C GLN A 585 45.37 -68.27 35.19
N LEU A 586 44.11 -68.52 34.82
CA LEU A 586 43.48 -69.83 34.97
C LEU A 586 44.00 -70.84 33.93
N GLN A 587 44.21 -70.40 32.69
CA GLN A 587 44.89 -71.17 31.65
C GLN A 587 46.32 -71.52 32.10
N ALA A 588 47.14 -70.52 32.43
CA ALA A 588 48.51 -70.77 32.89
C ALA A 588 48.58 -71.68 34.14
N ARG A 589 47.59 -71.65 35.04
CA ARG A 589 47.49 -72.61 36.16
C ARG A 589 47.12 -74.02 35.71
N TYR A 590 46.20 -74.17 34.76
CA TYR A 590 45.86 -75.46 34.16
C TYR A 590 47.06 -76.03 33.39
N ASP A 591 47.67 -75.23 32.51
CA ASP A 591 48.82 -75.58 31.70
C ASP A 591 50.04 -75.95 32.59
N SER A 592 50.30 -75.19 33.67
CA SER A 592 51.35 -75.55 34.65
C SER A 592 51.01 -76.85 35.40
N GLY A 593 49.74 -77.08 35.72
CA GLY A 593 49.29 -78.32 36.37
C GLY A 593 49.43 -79.55 35.48
N VAL A 594 49.17 -79.38 34.18
CA VAL A 594 49.40 -80.42 33.15
C VAL A 594 50.90 -80.64 32.92
N ALA A 595 51.70 -79.57 32.82
CA ALA A 595 53.15 -79.68 32.69
C ALA A 595 53.81 -80.35 33.92
N ALA A 596 53.29 -80.10 35.13
CA ALA A 596 53.74 -80.74 36.37
C ALA A 596 53.41 -82.24 36.46
N LEU A 597 52.49 -82.75 35.65
CA LEU A 597 52.25 -84.20 35.50
C LEU A 597 53.24 -84.86 34.53
N GLY A 598 53.99 -84.08 33.75
CA GLY A 598 54.96 -84.55 32.76
C GLY A 598 54.33 -84.93 31.42
N ALA A 599 55.18 -85.44 30.52
CA ALA A 599 54.79 -85.93 29.20
C ALA A 599 55.20 -87.40 29.03
N SER A 600 54.41 -88.13 28.24
CA SER A 600 54.78 -89.44 27.69
C SER A 600 56.02 -89.33 26.80
N PRO A 601 56.83 -90.40 26.61
CA PRO A 601 57.87 -90.44 25.58
C PRO A 601 57.38 -90.13 24.15
N GLU A 602 56.06 -90.18 23.88
CA GLU A 602 55.43 -89.74 22.61
C GLU A 602 54.93 -88.28 22.63
N GLY A 603 55.30 -87.48 23.64
CA GLY A 603 55.02 -86.04 23.72
C GLY A 603 53.61 -85.64 24.17
N LEU A 604 52.69 -86.60 24.35
CA LEU A 604 51.35 -86.33 24.90
C LEU A 604 51.39 -86.12 26.43
N PRO A 605 50.58 -85.20 27.00
CA PRO A 605 50.57 -84.90 28.43
C PRO A 605 50.11 -86.09 29.28
N MET A 606 50.82 -86.35 30.38
CA MET A 606 50.64 -87.56 31.17
C MET A 606 49.38 -87.49 32.06
N SER A 607 48.41 -88.38 31.84
CA SER A 607 47.23 -88.48 32.70
C SER A 607 47.56 -89.11 34.05
N THR A 608 46.90 -88.67 35.13
CA THR A 608 47.06 -89.22 36.50
C THR A 608 46.72 -90.71 36.61
N ALA A 609 45.99 -91.27 35.64
CA ALA A 609 45.77 -92.70 35.51
C ALA A 609 47.05 -93.47 35.10
N TYR A 610 47.87 -92.92 34.19
CA TYR A 610 49.08 -93.55 33.68
C TYR A 610 50.13 -93.72 34.77
N LEU A 611 50.44 -92.64 35.51
CA LEU A 611 51.41 -92.66 36.60
C LEU A 611 51.05 -93.69 37.68
N LYS A 612 49.76 -93.92 37.95
CA LYS A 612 49.31 -94.97 38.87
C LYS A 612 49.64 -96.37 38.34
N ILE A 613 49.41 -96.63 37.05
CA ILE A 613 49.72 -97.91 36.40
C ILE A 613 51.23 -98.19 36.42
N GLN A 614 52.06 -97.21 36.04
CA GLN A 614 53.52 -97.34 36.10
C GLN A 614 53.99 -97.64 37.53
N SER A 615 53.48 -96.90 38.54
CA SER A 615 53.83 -97.14 39.95
C SER A 615 53.42 -98.52 40.47
N ALA A 616 52.50 -99.23 39.79
CA ALA A 616 52.12 -100.60 40.13
C ALA A 616 53.07 -101.62 39.47
N GLN A 617 53.49 -101.39 38.22
CA GLN A 617 54.50 -102.22 37.54
C GLN A 617 55.87 -102.13 38.22
N GLU A 618 56.31 -100.93 38.60
CA GLU A 618 57.58 -100.75 39.32
C GLU A 618 57.57 -101.46 40.68
N ARG A 619 56.45 -101.42 41.42
CA ARG A 619 56.30 -102.17 42.69
C ARG A 619 56.28 -103.69 42.51
N TYR A 620 55.85 -104.20 41.36
CA TYR A 620 55.98 -105.62 41.03
C TYR A 620 57.45 -105.99 40.75
N LEU A 621 58.12 -105.24 39.87
CA LEU A 621 59.51 -105.49 39.47
C LEU A 621 60.51 -105.34 40.64
N LEU A 622 60.27 -104.39 41.55
CA LEU A 622 61.07 -104.24 42.77
C LEU A 622 60.93 -105.43 43.72
N ARG A 623 59.77 -106.10 43.75
CA ARG A 623 59.55 -107.29 44.57
C ARG A 623 60.33 -108.49 44.04
N GLU A 624 60.21 -108.76 42.73
CA GLU A 624 60.96 -109.81 42.04
C GLU A 624 62.49 -109.59 42.11
N ARG A 625 62.93 -108.33 42.30
CA ARG A 625 64.34 -107.99 42.53
C ARG A 625 64.76 -108.13 44.00
N GLY A 626 63.85 -107.93 44.95
CA GLY A 626 64.07 -108.22 46.37
C GLY A 626 64.27 -109.71 46.62
N ASP A 627 63.38 -110.56 46.08
CA ASP A 627 63.47 -112.02 46.22
C ASP A 627 64.82 -112.59 45.73
N LYS A 628 65.40 -111.99 44.68
CA LYS A 628 66.72 -112.33 44.12
C LYS A 628 67.90 -111.74 44.90
N LEU A 629 67.69 -110.69 45.69
CA LEU A 629 68.69 -110.13 46.58
C LEU A 629 68.79 -110.91 47.89
N ASP A 630 67.69 -111.44 48.42
CA ASP A 630 67.74 -112.33 49.60
C ASP A 630 68.51 -113.63 49.29
N GLU A 631 68.32 -114.19 48.09
CA GLU A 631 69.13 -115.33 47.59
C GLU A 631 70.62 -114.96 47.37
N ALA A 632 70.96 -113.68 47.23
CA ALA A 632 72.35 -113.21 47.20
C ALA A 632 72.91 -112.96 48.61
N ILE A 633 72.11 -112.40 49.52
CA ILE A 633 72.50 -112.11 50.91
C ILE A 633 72.96 -113.39 51.61
N GLY A 634 72.20 -114.49 51.50
CA GLY A 634 72.57 -115.79 52.10
C GLY A 634 73.91 -116.36 51.59
N ARG A 635 74.36 -115.97 50.39
CA ARG A 635 75.72 -116.29 49.90
C ARG A 635 76.76 -115.34 50.52
N THR A 636 76.48 -114.04 50.56
CA THR A 636 77.42 -113.06 51.14
C THR A 636 77.64 -113.21 52.65
N GLU A 637 76.66 -113.68 53.43
CA GLU A 637 76.89 -114.00 54.85
C GLU A 637 77.95 -115.10 55.05
N GLN A 638 78.00 -116.05 54.11
CA GLN A 638 78.98 -117.13 54.10
C GLN A 638 80.38 -116.61 53.70
N GLU A 639 80.44 -115.58 52.86
CA GLU A 639 81.67 -114.87 52.47
C GLU A 639 82.16 -113.88 53.54
N ILE A 640 81.27 -113.20 54.28
CA ILE A 640 81.63 -112.26 55.35
C ILE A 640 82.46 -112.95 56.45
N ARG A 641 82.12 -114.20 56.81
CA ARG A 641 82.93 -115.03 57.74
C ARG A 641 84.36 -115.30 57.24
N SER A 642 84.62 -115.18 55.94
CA SER A 642 85.98 -115.23 55.37
C SER A 642 86.66 -113.86 55.41
N MET A 643 85.93 -112.78 55.14
CA MET A 643 86.46 -111.41 55.04
C MET A 643 86.80 -110.75 56.38
N GLU A 644 86.15 -111.12 57.49
CA GLU A 644 86.53 -110.60 58.82
C GLU A 644 87.98 -110.94 59.20
N ASN A 645 88.51 -112.08 58.72
CA ASN A 645 89.92 -112.44 58.88
C ASN A 645 90.86 -111.52 58.09
N THR A 646 90.40 -110.91 57.00
CA THR A 646 91.17 -109.98 56.16
C THR A 646 91.11 -108.55 56.68
N LEU A 647 89.97 -108.12 57.23
CA LEU A 647 89.71 -106.72 57.57
C LEU A 647 90.63 -106.16 58.69
N ARG A 648 91.23 -107.04 59.51
CA ARG A 648 92.25 -106.65 60.51
C ARG A 648 93.53 -106.06 59.90
N VAL A 649 93.80 -106.26 58.61
CA VAL A 649 95.06 -105.85 57.96
C VAL A 649 94.99 -104.44 57.36
N VAL A 650 93.79 -103.92 57.04
CA VAL A 650 93.63 -102.74 56.17
C VAL A 650 93.45 -101.42 56.92
N ASN A 651 92.92 -101.44 58.15
CA ASN A 651 92.49 -100.25 58.90
C ASN A 651 93.63 -99.35 59.45
N VAL A 652 94.82 -99.37 58.85
CA VAL A 652 96.01 -98.63 59.31
C VAL A 652 96.33 -97.40 58.44
N CYS A 653 95.83 -97.31 57.20
CA CYS A 653 96.50 -96.49 56.17
C CYS A 653 96.00 -95.04 55.96
N ASN A 654 94.70 -94.73 56.01
CA ASN A 654 94.14 -93.71 55.09
C ASN A 654 93.53 -92.40 55.67
N ASP A 655 93.64 -92.09 56.97
CA ASP A 655 92.92 -90.97 57.63
C ASP A 655 93.33 -89.51 57.24
N LYS A 656 94.05 -89.24 56.15
CA LYS A 656 94.82 -87.96 55.96
C LYS A 656 94.24 -86.84 55.07
N TYR A 657 93.10 -87.03 54.42
CA TYR A 657 92.54 -86.23 53.30
C TYR A 657 92.08 -84.73 53.40
N ARG A 658 92.50 -83.83 54.32
CA ARG A 658 91.73 -82.58 54.74
C ARG A 658 92.11 -81.16 54.14
N ASP A 659 91.19 -80.15 54.26
CA ASP A 659 91.33 -78.62 54.28
C ASP A 659 91.54 -77.76 52.95
N ASN A 660 91.38 -76.39 52.77
CA ASN A 660 91.03 -75.13 53.55
C ASN A 660 90.37 -73.92 52.69
N LEU A 661 90.44 -72.59 53.06
CA LEU A 661 89.52 -71.43 52.63
C LEU A 661 90.08 -69.92 52.49
N THR A 662 89.21 -68.91 52.12
CA THR A 662 89.22 -67.36 52.27
C THR A 662 89.91 -66.40 51.21
N ALA A 663 89.77 -65.03 51.03
CA ALA A 663 89.21 -63.80 51.75
C ALA A 663 88.67 -62.57 50.85
N VAL A 664 88.85 -61.24 51.17
CA VAL A 664 87.99 -60.02 50.77
C VAL A 664 88.68 -58.63 50.31
N ASP A 665 88.23 -57.38 50.70
CA ASP A 665 88.24 -56.02 49.98
C ASP A 665 88.68 -54.72 50.79
N GLN A 666 88.93 -53.50 50.17
CA GLN A 666 89.12 -52.13 50.82
C GLN A 666 89.33 -50.83 49.93
N ASP A 667 88.97 -49.58 50.40
CA ASP A 667 89.26 -48.24 49.76
C ASP A 667 89.12 -46.97 50.71
N ALA A 668 89.65 -45.74 50.39
CA ALA A 668 89.59 -44.50 51.25
C ALA A 668 89.83 -43.08 50.56
N PRO A 669 89.34 -41.91 51.09
CA PRO A 669 88.66 -40.93 50.19
C PRO A 669 88.99 -39.40 50.13
N GLU A 670 89.71 -38.74 51.06
CA GLU A 670 89.57 -37.26 51.25
C GLU A 670 90.04 -36.34 50.10
N TRP A 671 91.05 -36.71 49.30
CA TRP A 671 91.65 -35.82 48.28
C TRP A 671 90.76 -35.58 47.05
N ILE A 672 89.69 -36.37 46.87
CA ILE A 672 88.87 -36.39 45.66
C ILE A 672 87.88 -35.20 45.62
N GLU A 673 87.42 -34.74 46.78
CA GLU A 673 86.20 -33.94 46.89
C GLU A 673 86.34 -32.49 46.37
N GLN A 674 87.49 -31.84 46.58
CA GLN A 674 87.69 -30.46 46.10
C GLN A 674 87.68 -30.37 44.57
N LYS A 675 88.17 -31.41 43.88
CA LYS A 675 88.22 -31.46 42.41
C LYS A 675 86.81 -31.62 41.81
N ARG A 676 85.92 -32.32 42.53
CA ARG A 676 84.54 -32.63 42.13
C ARG A 676 83.66 -31.39 41.94
N LEU A 677 83.89 -30.33 42.73
CA LEU A 677 83.04 -29.13 42.76
C LEU A 677 83.28 -28.18 41.56
N ASP A 678 84.52 -28.03 41.11
CA ASP A 678 84.85 -27.20 39.94
C ASP A 678 84.35 -27.80 38.62
N GLU A 679 84.28 -29.13 38.52
CA GLU A 679 83.69 -29.82 37.37
C GLU A 679 82.16 -29.64 37.32
N GLN A 680 81.49 -29.77 38.48
CA GLN A 680 80.04 -29.55 38.59
C GLN A 680 79.62 -28.15 38.13
N MET A 681 80.37 -27.10 38.46
CA MET A 681 80.01 -25.72 38.08
C MET A 681 80.10 -25.48 36.55
N ARG A 682 81.01 -26.17 35.84
CA ARG A 682 81.08 -26.10 34.36
C ARG A 682 79.92 -26.86 33.72
N ASP A 683 79.67 -28.06 34.21
CA ASP A 683 78.60 -28.96 33.76
C ASP A 683 77.21 -28.32 33.91
N VAL A 684 76.94 -27.61 35.01
CA VAL A 684 75.70 -26.81 35.18
C VAL A 684 75.56 -25.70 34.14
N ARG A 685 76.64 -25.00 33.77
CA ARG A 685 76.59 -23.95 32.72
C ARG A 685 76.33 -24.53 31.34
N GLN A 686 76.94 -25.67 31.02
CA GLN A 686 76.68 -26.39 29.77
C GLN A 686 75.22 -26.88 29.69
N LYS A 687 74.68 -27.41 30.80
CA LYS A 687 73.27 -27.79 30.94
C LYS A 687 72.32 -26.59 30.78
N LEU A 688 72.66 -25.41 31.29
CA LEU A 688 71.86 -24.20 31.10
C LEU A 688 71.75 -23.82 29.61
N HIS A 689 72.85 -23.85 28.87
CA HIS A 689 72.86 -23.52 27.44
C HIS A 689 72.13 -24.58 26.58
N GLN A 690 72.25 -25.88 26.94
CA GLN A 690 71.44 -26.96 26.37
C GLN A 690 69.94 -26.77 26.66
N ARG A 691 69.57 -26.30 27.86
CA ARG A 691 68.16 -25.99 28.17
C ARG A 691 67.66 -24.78 27.40
N GLN A 692 68.45 -23.74 27.19
CA GLN A 692 68.07 -22.58 26.37
C GLN A 692 67.82 -22.97 24.91
N THR A 693 68.73 -23.75 24.30
CA THR A 693 68.56 -24.25 22.93
C THR A 693 67.39 -25.22 22.79
N GLN A 694 67.13 -26.08 23.78
CA GLN A 694 65.91 -26.89 23.84
C GLN A 694 64.64 -26.04 23.95
N LEU A 695 64.65 -24.98 24.75
CA LEU A 695 63.51 -24.07 24.92
C LEU A 695 63.22 -23.29 23.63
N GLN A 696 64.27 -22.86 22.92
CA GLN A 696 64.13 -22.23 21.60
C GLN A 696 63.56 -23.21 20.56
N GLN A 697 64.08 -24.44 20.48
CA GLN A 697 63.50 -25.50 19.63
C GLN A 697 62.06 -25.85 20.00
N LEU A 698 61.69 -25.77 21.28
CA LEU A 698 60.30 -25.94 21.72
C LEU A 698 59.42 -24.75 21.33
N SER A 699 59.93 -23.51 21.37
CA SER A 699 59.20 -22.33 20.91
C SER A 699 58.99 -22.33 19.39
N ASP A 700 59.97 -22.79 18.61
CA ASP A 700 59.81 -22.98 17.17
C ASP A 700 58.79 -24.08 16.85
N LYS A 701 58.82 -25.21 17.56
CA LYS A 701 57.79 -26.26 17.44
C LYS A 701 56.41 -25.80 17.88
N LEU A 702 56.31 -24.95 18.90
CA LEU A 702 55.04 -24.37 19.33
C LEU A 702 54.52 -23.39 18.28
N ARG A 703 55.39 -22.63 17.62
CA ARG A 703 55.05 -21.78 16.47
C ARG A 703 54.64 -22.58 15.24
N THR A 704 55.29 -23.70 14.91
CA THR A 704 54.80 -24.56 13.81
C THR A 704 53.44 -25.15 14.16
N VAL A 705 53.24 -25.68 15.37
CA VAL A 705 51.95 -26.23 15.81
C VAL A 705 50.85 -25.15 15.87
N GLN A 706 51.18 -23.89 16.17
CA GLN A 706 50.25 -22.77 16.06
C GLN A 706 49.86 -22.48 14.60
N ASN A 707 50.84 -22.47 13.68
CA ASN A 707 50.57 -22.31 12.24
C ASN A 707 49.75 -23.49 11.68
N ASP A 708 50.10 -24.73 12.05
CA ASP A 708 49.37 -25.95 11.69
C ASP A 708 47.92 -25.89 12.23
N TYR A 709 47.72 -25.35 13.43
CA TYR A 709 46.40 -25.17 14.04
C TYR A 709 45.58 -24.08 13.33
N THR A 710 46.17 -22.96 12.92
CA THR A 710 45.48 -21.96 12.09
C THR A 710 45.13 -22.52 10.71
N GLN A 711 46.03 -23.28 10.08
CA GLN A 711 45.74 -23.95 8.81
C GLN A 711 44.62 -24.99 8.98
N LEU A 712 44.60 -25.72 10.10
CA LEU A 712 43.52 -26.66 10.39
C LEU A 712 42.17 -25.95 10.60
N LEU A 713 42.16 -24.74 11.17
CA LEU A 713 40.94 -23.93 11.30
C LEU A 713 40.45 -23.44 9.94
N GLU A 714 41.33 -22.93 9.08
CA GLU A 714 41.00 -22.53 7.69
C GLU A 714 40.43 -23.71 6.89
N ASN A 715 41.12 -24.87 6.93
CA ASN A 715 40.64 -26.10 6.27
C ASN A 715 39.29 -26.58 6.86
N ILE A 716 39.03 -26.35 8.15
CA ILE A 716 37.73 -26.63 8.78
C ILE A 716 36.65 -25.64 8.33
N GLU A 717 37.00 -24.39 8.02
CA GLU A 717 36.11 -23.38 7.43
C GLU A 717 35.73 -23.78 5.99
N GLU A 718 36.71 -24.10 5.14
CA GLU A 718 36.49 -24.59 3.77
C GLU A 718 35.63 -25.86 3.75
N MET A 719 35.91 -26.82 4.65
CA MET A 719 35.12 -28.05 4.75
C MET A 719 33.70 -27.82 5.30
N LYS A 720 33.42 -26.73 6.03
CA LYS A 720 32.03 -26.31 6.34
C LYS A 720 31.35 -25.77 5.09
N GLU A 721 32.01 -24.89 4.34
CA GLU A 721 31.43 -24.28 3.15
C GLU A 721 31.17 -25.34 2.05
N GLU A 722 32.10 -26.26 1.82
CA GLU A 722 31.86 -27.45 1.01
C GLU A 722 30.64 -28.24 1.49
N LYS A 723 30.54 -28.48 2.81
CA LYS A 723 29.42 -29.23 3.38
C LYS A 723 28.10 -28.49 3.18
N GLU A 724 28.04 -27.18 3.40
CA GLU A 724 26.84 -26.38 3.16
C GLU A 724 26.44 -26.40 1.69
N ASN A 725 27.39 -26.23 0.77
CA ASN A 725 27.12 -26.28 -0.67
C ASN A 725 26.64 -27.69 -1.09
N LYS A 726 27.25 -28.76 -0.58
CA LYS A 726 26.81 -30.16 -0.78
C LYS A 726 25.44 -30.42 -0.14
N GLN A 727 25.11 -29.77 0.98
CA GLN A 727 23.83 -29.93 1.67
C GLN A 727 22.70 -29.09 1.05
N ARG A 728 23.01 -27.94 0.44
CA ARG A 728 22.09 -27.21 -0.47
C ARG A 728 21.78 -28.05 -1.70
N TYR A 729 22.81 -28.59 -2.36
CA TYR A 729 22.65 -29.50 -3.50
C TYR A 729 21.84 -30.76 -3.17
N LEU A 730 22.04 -31.35 -1.99
CA LEU A 730 21.20 -32.45 -1.50
C LEU A 730 19.74 -32.01 -1.25
N SER A 731 19.51 -30.81 -0.73
CA SER A 731 18.16 -30.26 -0.56
C SER A 731 17.45 -30.04 -1.91
N ASP A 732 18.19 -29.57 -2.92
CA ASP A 732 17.66 -29.38 -4.27
C ASP A 732 17.36 -30.73 -4.95
N ILE A 733 18.22 -31.74 -4.80
CA ILE A 733 17.95 -33.11 -5.27
C ILE A 733 16.76 -33.72 -4.52
N GLN A 734 16.67 -33.58 -3.20
CA GLN A 734 15.54 -34.07 -2.41
C GLN A 734 14.22 -33.42 -2.86
N LYS A 735 14.23 -32.11 -3.15
CA LYS A 735 13.07 -31.42 -3.71
C LYS A 735 12.73 -31.90 -5.12
N GLN A 736 13.72 -32.15 -5.97
CA GLN A 736 13.48 -32.75 -7.29
C GLN A 736 12.91 -34.16 -7.17
N MET A 737 13.37 -34.97 -6.20
CA MET A 737 12.82 -36.30 -5.93
C MET A 737 11.36 -36.21 -5.48
N THR A 738 11.00 -35.38 -4.50
CA THR A 738 9.59 -35.25 -4.08
C THR A 738 8.70 -34.69 -5.20
N GLU A 739 9.19 -33.73 -5.99
CA GLU A 739 8.49 -33.25 -7.19
C GLU A 739 8.28 -34.34 -8.25
N GLN A 740 9.16 -35.35 -8.34
CA GLN A 740 8.98 -36.51 -9.23
C GLN A 740 8.09 -37.59 -8.61
N GLU A 741 8.21 -37.89 -7.32
CA GLU A 741 7.32 -38.79 -6.57
C GLU A 741 5.86 -38.30 -6.63
N GLU A 742 5.62 -36.99 -6.57
CA GLU A 742 4.29 -36.42 -6.77
C GLU A 742 3.78 -36.52 -8.23
N LYS A 743 4.67 -36.46 -9.22
CA LYS A 743 4.31 -36.67 -10.64
C LYS A 743 3.98 -38.13 -10.89
N ILE A 744 4.79 -39.05 -10.37
CA ILE A 744 4.54 -40.50 -10.40
C ILE A 744 3.23 -40.81 -9.67
N SER A 745 2.99 -40.30 -8.46
CA SER A 745 1.74 -40.51 -7.71
C SER A 745 0.50 -39.99 -8.46
N ARG A 746 0.62 -38.90 -9.22
CA ARG A 746 -0.45 -38.38 -10.09
C ARG A 746 -0.67 -39.27 -11.32
N ALA A 747 0.39 -39.76 -11.95
CA ALA A 747 0.32 -40.73 -13.04
C ALA A 747 -0.33 -42.04 -12.58
N ASP A 748 0.13 -42.59 -11.45
CA ASP A 748 -0.36 -43.83 -10.84
C ASP A 748 -1.85 -43.76 -10.47
N LYS A 749 -2.30 -42.63 -9.89
CA LYS A 749 -3.73 -42.38 -9.63
C LYS A 749 -4.56 -42.29 -10.91
N SER A 750 -4.00 -41.72 -11.98
CA SER A 750 -4.66 -41.61 -13.29
C SER A 750 -4.74 -42.95 -14.01
N LEU A 751 -3.67 -43.75 -13.94
CA LEU A 751 -3.57 -45.09 -14.55
C LEU A 751 -4.46 -46.09 -13.82
N ARG A 752 -4.47 -46.08 -12.47
CA ARG A 752 -5.43 -46.88 -11.66
C ARG A 752 -6.89 -46.48 -11.92
N LYS A 753 -7.17 -45.20 -12.19
CA LYS A 753 -8.50 -44.76 -12.61
C LYS A 753 -8.85 -45.34 -13.98
N ALA A 754 -7.96 -45.21 -14.97
CA ALA A 754 -8.18 -45.77 -16.31
C ALA A 754 -8.37 -47.30 -16.28
N GLN A 755 -7.54 -48.04 -15.52
CA GLN A 755 -7.71 -49.47 -15.29
C GLN A 755 -9.09 -49.79 -14.69
N LYS A 756 -9.54 -49.03 -13.69
CA LYS A 756 -10.87 -49.21 -13.07
C LYS A 756 -12.01 -48.90 -14.05
N ASP A 757 -11.88 -47.87 -14.86
CA ASP A 757 -12.89 -47.50 -15.87
C ASP A 757 -12.97 -48.55 -17.00
N ILE A 758 -11.84 -49.15 -17.41
CA ILE A 758 -11.78 -50.31 -18.33
C ILE A 758 -12.41 -51.55 -17.69
N GLN A 759 -12.11 -51.82 -16.41
CA GLN A 759 -12.67 -52.96 -15.68
C GLN A 759 -14.19 -52.83 -15.48
N ASN A 760 -14.70 -51.62 -15.24
CA ASN A 760 -16.13 -51.30 -15.22
C ASN A 760 -16.79 -51.52 -16.60
N LEU A 761 -16.12 -51.12 -17.70
CA LEU A 761 -16.59 -51.35 -19.07
C LEU A 761 -16.70 -52.85 -19.41
N TYR A 762 -15.74 -53.66 -18.97
CA TYR A 762 -15.81 -55.12 -19.11
C TYR A 762 -17.00 -55.72 -18.35
N VAL A 763 -17.21 -55.33 -17.08
CA VAL A 763 -18.35 -55.79 -16.27
C VAL A 763 -19.70 -55.42 -16.89
N LEU A 764 -19.79 -54.27 -17.57
CA LEU A 764 -21.02 -53.80 -18.23
C LEU A 764 -21.31 -54.47 -19.58
N LYS A 765 -20.30 -55.02 -20.28
CA LYS A 765 -20.48 -55.54 -21.65
C LYS A 765 -20.24 -57.04 -21.84
N ARG A 766 -19.36 -57.67 -21.05
CA ARG A 766 -18.84 -59.04 -21.28
C ARG A 766 -18.21 -59.25 -22.67
N ASP A 767 -17.53 -58.24 -23.21
CA ASP A 767 -16.73 -58.37 -24.43
C ASP A 767 -15.38 -59.05 -24.12
N ASP A 768 -15.21 -60.32 -24.52
CA ASP A 768 -13.95 -61.08 -24.35
C ASP A 768 -12.73 -60.39 -25.02
N VAL A 769 -12.98 -59.55 -26.02
CA VAL A 769 -11.95 -58.74 -26.69
C VAL A 769 -11.25 -57.79 -25.72
N ILE A 770 -11.98 -57.24 -24.74
CA ILE A 770 -11.40 -56.33 -23.72
C ILE A 770 -10.46 -57.10 -22.79
N LEU A 771 -10.85 -58.33 -22.39
CA LEU A 771 -10.01 -59.21 -21.56
C LEU A 771 -8.72 -59.62 -22.29
N LEU A 772 -8.80 -59.83 -23.61
CA LEU A 772 -7.66 -60.18 -24.45
C LEU A 772 -6.70 -58.99 -24.62
N GLN A 773 -7.23 -57.77 -24.78
CA GLN A 773 -6.45 -56.53 -24.79
C GLN A 773 -5.80 -56.22 -23.43
N GLN A 774 -6.47 -56.48 -22.30
CA GLN A 774 -5.86 -56.35 -20.97
C GLN A 774 -4.65 -57.27 -20.82
N ARG A 775 -4.78 -58.55 -21.21
CA ARG A 775 -3.65 -59.50 -21.22
C ARG A 775 -2.52 -59.10 -22.14
N GLU A 776 -2.82 -58.44 -23.27
CA GLU A 776 -1.78 -57.93 -24.17
C GLU A 776 -1.01 -56.75 -23.54
N VAL A 777 -1.69 -55.87 -22.79
CA VAL A 777 -1.05 -54.80 -22.01
C VAL A 777 -0.21 -55.38 -20.88
N GLU A 778 -0.74 -56.32 -20.09
CA GLU A 778 0.02 -57.04 -19.04
C GLU A 778 1.28 -57.72 -19.62
N LEU A 779 1.19 -58.31 -20.81
CA LEU A 779 2.33 -58.93 -21.50
C LEU A 779 3.39 -57.88 -21.91
N ARG A 780 2.97 -56.71 -22.40
CA ARG A 780 3.89 -55.62 -22.75
C ARG A 780 4.53 -54.99 -21.51
N GLU A 781 3.78 -54.76 -20.44
CA GLU A 781 4.33 -54.27 -19.16
C GLU A 781 5.40 -55.22 -18.62
N LEU A 782 5.17 -56.54 -18.70
CA LEU A 782 6.17 -57.55 -18.36
C LEU A 782 7.37 -57.57 -19.31
N GLN A 783 7.18 -57.32 -20.61
CA GLN A 783 8.29 -57.21 -21.58
C GLN A 783 9.15 -55.96 -21.32
N GLU A 784 8.54 -54.82 -21.04
CA GLU A 784 9.23 -53.57 -20.71
C GLU A 784 9.97 -53.65 -19.37
N GLN A 785 9.36 -54.27 -18.34
CA GLN A 785 10.03 -54.55 -17.07
C GLN A 785 11.27 -55.46 -17.26
N ASN A 786 11.16 -56.51 -18.07
CA ASN A 786 12.31 -57.36 -18.38
C ASN A 786 13.38 -56.61 -19.18
N ALA A 787 12.99 -55.75 -20.14
CA ALA A 787 13.93 -54.94 -20.90
C ALA A 787 14.70 -53.94 -20.02
N LEU A 788 14.02 -53.28 -19.08
CA LEU A 788 14.63 -52.38 -18.09
C LEU A 788 15.60 -53.13 -17.17
N VAL A 789 15.22 -54.31 -16.65
CA VAL A 789 16.13 -55.13 -15.84
C VAL A 789 17.37 -55.58 -16.63
N LEU A 790 17.24 -55.90 -17.93
CA LEU A 790 18.39 -56.21 -18.78
C LEU A 790 19.26 -54.99 -19.06
N GLN A 791 18.68 -53.79 -19.15
CA GLN A 791 19.40 -52.53 -19.28
C GLN A 791 20.15 -52.17 -17.99
N ASP A 792 19.53 -52.32 -16.82
CA ASP A 792 20.16 -52.11 -15.51
C ASP A 792 21.32 -53.09 -15.28
N ILE A 793 21.16 -54.36 -15.67
CA ILE A 793 22.24 -55.37 -15.62
C ILE A 793 23.38 -54.99 -16.59
N ALA A 794 23.06 -54.51 -17.80
CA ALA A 794 24.07 -54.03 -18.73
C ALA A 794 24.84 -52.83 -18.16
N GLU A 795 24.15 -51.81 -17.61
CA GLU A 795 24.82 -50.66 -17.01
C GLU A 795 25.61 -51.03 -15.75
N PHE A 796 25.11 -51.97 -14.93
CA PHE A 796 25.87 -52.53 -13.81
C PHE A 796 27.18 -53.18 -14.27
N THR A 797 27.18 -53.94 -15.38
CA THR A 797 28.43 -54.50 -15.92
C THR A 797 29.38 -53.44 -16.50
N ILE A 798 28.86 -52.33 -17.02
CA ILE A 798 29.68 -51.18 -17.47
C ILE A 798 30.31 -50.45 -16.27
N ARG A 799 29.56 -50.27 -15.17
CA ARG A 799 30.04 -49.63 -13.93
C ARG A 799 31.00 -50.53 -13.13
N HIS A 800 30.85 -51.85 -13.23
CA HIS A 800 31.64 -52.84 -12.49
C HIS A 800 32.25 -53.91 -13.41
N VAL A 801 33.27 -53.52 -14.18
CA VAL A 801 33.98 -54.39 -15.15
C VAL A 801 34.50 -55.70 -14.53
N GLU A 802 34.89 -55.68 -13.25
CA GLU A 802 35.31 -56.90 -12.51
C GLU A 802 34.19 -57.95 -12.39
N ALA A 803 32.93 -57.50 -12.33
CA ALA A 803 31.76 -58.37 -12.26
C ALA A 803 31.26 -58.82 -13.66
N GLU A 804 31.64 -58.12 -14.73
CA GLU A 804 31.19 -58.38 -16.11
C GLU A 804 31.38 -59.85 -16.52
N ALA A 805 32.55 -60.41 -16.24
CA ALA A 805 32.88 -61.79 -16.59
C ALA A 805 32.02 -62.83 -15.83
N TYR A 806 31.62 -62.52 -14.59
CA TYR A 806 30.76 -63.37 -13.77
C TYR A 806 29.30 -63.27 -14.20
N VAL A 807 28.81 -62.04 -14.43
CA VAL A 807 27.45 -61.77 -14.90
C VAL A 807 27.21 -62.37 -16.28
N LYS A 808 28.11 -62.13 -17.25
CA LYS A 808 27.99 -62.73 -18.60
C LYS A 808 27.99 -64.27 -18.54
N LYS A 809 28.81 -64.89 -17.67
CA LYS A 809 28.82 -66.35 -17.48
C LYS A 809 27.48 -66.88 -16.94
N LEU A 810 26.84 -66.16 -16.01
CA LEU A 810 25.52 -66.53 -15.48
C LEU A 810 24.39 -66.34 -16.51
N LEU A 811 24.43 -65.27 -17.30
CA LEU A 811 23.43 -64.98 -18.34
C LEU A 811 23.52 -65.95 -19.52
N ILE A 812 24.73 -66.31 -19.97
CA ILE A 812 24.96 -67.35 -20.97
C ILE A 812 24.44 -68.71 -20.45
N ALA A 813 24.66 -69.04 -19.18
CA ALA A 813 24.09 -70.23 -18.55
C ALA A 813 22.55 -70.22 -18.39
N LYS A 814 21.88 -69.13 -18.80
CA LYS A 814 20.43 -68.96 -18.84
C LYS A 814 19.88 -68.59 -20.22
N ASN A 815 20.72 -68.56 -21.27
CA ASN A 815 20.33 -68.16 -22.64
C ASN A 815 19.74 -66.73 -22.72
N ILE A 816 20.30 -65.80 -21.95
CA ILE A 816 19.89 -64.38 -21.93
C ILE A 816 21.03 -63.52 -22.49
N GLU A 817 20.73 -62.69 -23.49
CA GLU A 817 21.68 -61.74 -24.07
C GLU A 817 21.43 -60.31 -23.54
N LEU A 818 22.49 -59.49 -23.49
CA LEU A 818 22.41 -58.09 -23.03
C LEU A 818 22.33 -57.12 -24.21
N PRO A 819 21.58 -56.00 -24.10
CA PRO A 819 21.58 -54.94 -25.10
C PRO A 819 22.97 -54.37 -25.36
N SER A 820 23.31 -54.11 -26.64
CA SER A 820 24.61 -53.58 -27.05
C SER A 820 24.56 -52.08 -27.36
N PHE A 821 25.49 -51.32 -26.76
CA PHE A 821 25.60 -49.86 -26.93
C PHE A 821 26.74 -49.48 -27.88
N PRO A 822 26.55 -48.49 -28.79
CA PRO A 822 27.62 -47.95 -29.64
C PRO A 822 28.52 -46.95 -28.86
N PRO A 823 29.84 -46.89 -29.15
CA PRO A 823 30.79 -46.16 -28.29
C PRO A 823 31.05 -44.69 -28.70
N SER A 824 30.62 -43.72 -27.86
CA SER A 824 31.13 -42.33 -27.83
C SER A 824 30.68 -41.68 -26.50
N THR A 825 31.41 -40.79 -25.81
CA THR A 825 32.71 -40.15 -26.07
C THR A 825 33.47 -39.98 -24.74
N ARG A 826 34.80 -40.08 -24.71
CA ARG A 826 35.61 -39.68 -23.52
C ARG A 826 35.95 -38.19 -23.55
N SER A 827 35.86 -37.51 -22.40
CA SER A 827 36.56 -36.25 -22.08
C SER A 827 36.75 -36.13 -20.55
N PRO A 828 37.72 -35.34 -20.03
CA PRO A 828 38.56 -35.86 -18.94
C PRO A 828 38.56 -35.07 -17.62
N ILE A 829 39.21 -35.69 -16.63
CA ILE A 829 39.57 -35.14 -15.31
C ILE A 829 40.61 -34.01 -15.45
N SER A 830 40.52 -32.97 -14.62
CA SER A 830 41.52 -31.89 -14.48
C SER A 830 42.02 -31.73 -13.03
N PRO A 831 43.33 -31.77 -12.76
CA PRO A 831 43.92 -31.39 -11.48
C PRO A 831 44.34 -29.90 -11.43
N TYR A 832 44.78 -29.43 -10.25
CA TYR A 832 45.22 -28.06 -9.95
C TYR A 832 46.42 -27.57 -10.80
N GLY A 833 46.48 -26.26 -11.08
CA GLY A 833 47.68 -25.56 -11.60
C GLY A 833 47.42 -24.07 -11.89
N SER A 834 48.31 -23.17 -11.47
CA SER A 834 48.07 -21.72 -11.43
C SER A 834 48.68 -20.91 -12.60
N SER A 835 48.23 -19.65 -12.71
CA SER A 835 48.98 -18.43 -13.11
C SER A 835 48.64 -17.70 -14.43
N ALA A 836 48.50 -16.36 -14.27
CA ALA A 836 48.75 -15.22 -15.17
C ALA A 836 48.53 -15.29 -16.70
N GLY A 837 47.88 -14.25 -17.27
CA GLY A 837 48.18 -13.80 -18.64
C GLY A 837 47.06 -13.16 -19.48
N SER A 838 46.94 -11.84 -19.42
CA SER A 838 46.63 -10.89 -20.53
C SER A 838 45.92 -11.36 -21.82
N LEU A 839 44.82 -10.64 -22.15
CA LEU A 839 44.33 -10.27 -23.50
C LEU A 839 44.37 -11.30 -24.65
N ASP A 840 43.19 -11.71 -25.13
CA ASP A 840 42.74 -11.23 -26.46
C ASP A 840 41.22 -11.38 -26.72
N GLN A 841 40.72 -10.58 -27.66
CA GLN A 841 39.45 -10.75 -28.41
C GLN A 841 39.79 -10.76 -29.91
N PRO A 842 38.96 -11.29 -30.85
CA PRO A 842 37.52 -11.48 -30.76
C PRO A 842 36.95 -12.78 -31.40
N ALA A 843 35.63 -13.03 -31.29
CA ALA A 843 34.75 -13.21 -32.46
C ALA A 843 33.28 -13.56 -32.09
N LYS A 844 32.37 -12.86 -32.76
CA LYS A 844 30.90 -12.97 -32.76
C LYS A 844 30.33 -14.40 -32.80
N GLY A 845 29.55 -14.78 -31.79
CA GLY A 845 28.54 -15.84 -31.86
C GLY A 845 27.15 -15.28 -31.58
N THR A 846 26.42 -14.83 -32.60
CA THR A 846 25.14 -14.12 -32.43
C THR A 846 23.96 -15.08 -32.23
N SER A 847 23.75 -15.53 -30.99
CA SER A 847 22.44 -16.05 -30.57
C SER A 847 21.44 -14.89 -30.49
N ARG A 848 20.48 -14.86 -31.42
CA ARG A 848 19.52 -13.75 -31.57
C ARG A 848 18.24 -14.02 -30.78
N THR A 849 18.36 -14.26 -29.48
CA THR A 849 17.21 -14.34 -28.56
C THR A 849 16.46 -13.01 -28.61
N SER A 850 15.15 -13.03 -28.85
CA SER A 850 14.34 -11.82 -28.88
C SER A 850 14.25 -11.20 -27.49
N MET A 851 14.82 -10.01 -27.32
CA MET A 851 14.59 -9.20 -26.11
C MET A 851 13.11 -8.82 -26.06
N SER A 852 12.44 -9.08 -24.93
CA SER A 852 11.11 -8.55 -24.66
C SER A 852 11.18 -7.03 -24.51
N GLU A 853 10.22 -6.31 -25.07
CA GLU A 853 10.17 -4.83 -24.99
C GLU A 853 9.79 -4.34 -23.57
N LEU A 854 9.32 -5.25 -22.72
CA LEU A 854 8.97 -5.01 -21.32
C LEU A 854 10.10 -5.35 -20.35
N THR A 855 10.34 -4.43 -19.41
CA THR A 855 11.12 -4.65 -18.19
C THR A 855 10.17 -4.80 -17.00
N GLN A 856 10.20 -5.93 -16.28
CA GLN A 856 9.46 -6.07 -15.03
C GLN A 856 10.15 -5.27 -13.91
N VAL A 857 9.43 -4.36 -13.26
CA VAL A 857 9.94 -3.50 -12.17
C VAL A 857 9.62 -4.11 -10.80
N GLN A 858 8.42 -4.69 -10.64
CA GLN A 858 7.93 -5.23 -9.37
C GLN A 858 6.98 -6.41 -9.61
N SER A 859 6.91 -7.35 -8.65
CA SER A 859 5.98 -8.49 -8.69
C SER A 859 5.66 -8.98 -7.27
N ASN A 860 4.39 -8.92 -6.87
CA ASN A 860 3.89 -9.32 -5.56
C ASN A 860 2.65 -10.22 -5.73
N LYS A 861 2.59 -11.36 -5.02
CA LYS A 861 1.42 -12.25 -5.05
C LYS A 861 0.34 -11.74 -4.07
N ILE A 862 -0.90 -11.58 -4.54
CA ILE A 862 -2.02 -11.07 -3.74
C ILE A 862 -3.36 -11.60 -4.28
N PHE A 863 -4.29 -11.98 -3.39
CA PHE A 863 -5.58 -12.62 -3.74
C PHE A 863 -5.47 -13.79 -4.74
N GLY A 864 -4.42 -14.62 -4.59
CA GLY A 864 -4.15 -15.75 -5.49
C GLY A 864 -3.38 -15.38 -6.76
N GLY A 865 -3.72 -14.25 -7.39
CA GLY A 865 -3.02 -13.70 -8.55
C GLY A 865 -1.77 -12.87 -8.21
N TRP A 866 -1.27 -12.13 -9.21
CA TRP A 866 -0.04 -11.35 -9.14
C TRP A 866 -0.28 -9.87 -9.46
N GLN A 867 -0.01 -8.98 -8.51
CA GLN A 867 0.17 -7.55 -8.80
C GLN A 867 1.60 -7.34 -9.29
N LYS A 868 1.75 -6.84 -10.50
CA LYS A 868 3.05 -6.50 -11.10
C LYS A 868 3.10 -5.03 -11.49
N VAL A 869 4.32 -4.52 -11.63
CA VAL A 869 4.62 -3.25 -12.29
C VAL A 869 5.63 -3.52 -13.38
N TYR A 870 5.37 -2.97 -14.57
CA TYR A 870 6.20 -3.07 -15.75
C TYR A 870 6.62 -1.69 -16.24
N SER A 871 7.67 -1.65 -17.05
CA SER A 871 8.14 -0.46 -17.73
C SER A 871 8.62 -0.80 -19.13
N HIS A 872 8.33 0.08 -20.09
CA HIS A 872 8.79 0.01 -21.47
C HIS A 872 9.15 1.43 -21.96
N ASN A 873 9.78 1.52 -23.13
CA ASN A 873 9.89 2.79 -23.83
C ASN A 873 8.64 2.98 -24.69
N SER A 874 7.93 4.10 -24.51
CA SER A 874 6.76 4.46 -25.31
C SER A 874 7.18 5.19 -26.57
N THR A 875 6.61 4.76 -27.70
CA THR A 875 6.77 5.36 -29.02
C THR A 875 5.83 6.55 -29.23
N GLU A 876 4.63 6.53 -28.63
CA GLU A 876 3.68 7.65 -28.67
C GLU A 876 4.13 8.82 -27.77
N LEU A 877 4.71 8.52 -26.60
CA LEU A 877 5.10 9.53 -25.61
C LEU A 877 6.61 9.87 -25.63
N GLY A 878 7.42 9.14 -26.38
CA GLY A 878 8.86 9.39 -26.54
C GLY A 878 9.69 9.22 -25.26
N CYS A 879 9.16 8.57 -24.21
CA CYS A 879 9.79 8.43 -22.91
C CYS A 879 9.63 7.02 -22.33
N LYS A 880 10.33 6.74 -21.22
CA LYS A 880 10.17 5.49 -20.47
C LYS A 880 8.92 5.55 -19.60
N MET A 881 7.93 4.71 -19.90
CA MET A 881 6.65 4.64 -19.18
C MET A 881 6.65 3.54 -18.14
N ARG A 882 5.71 3.65 -17.18
CA ARG A 882 5.37 2.60 -16.21
C ARG A 882 3.86 2.31 -16.26
N PHE A 883 3.51 1.06 -16.01
CA PHE A 883 2.13 0.65 -15.78
C PHE A 883 2.09 -0.57 -14.86
N ALA A 884 1.04 -0.67 -14.06
CA ALA A 884 0.80 -1.83 -13.20
C ALA A 884 -0.22 -2.77 -13.86
N VAL A 885 -0.04 -4.08 -13.65
CA VAL A 885 -0.97 -5.11 -14.11
C VAL A 885 -1.29 -6.03 -12.94
N TYR A 886 -2.57 -6.23 -12.65
CA TYR A 886 -2.98 -7.36 -11.84
C TYR A 886 -3.39 -8.53 -12.73
N LEU A 887 -2.64 -9.62 -12.61
CA LEU A 887 -2.89 -10.90 -13.27
C LEU A 887 -3.73 -11.77 -12.31
N PRO A 888 -5.03 -11.98 -12.57
CA PRO A 888 -5.86 -12.85 -11.72
C PRO A 888 -5.45 -14.32 -11.89
N PRO A 889 -5.71 -15.22 -10.93
CA PRO A 889 -5.24 -16.61 -10.99
C PRO A 889 -5.72 -17.38 -12.24
N GLN A 890 -6.86 -16.99 -12.83
CA GLN A 890 -7.42 -17.60 -14.04
C GLN A 890 -6.56 -17.39 -15.30
N VAL A 891 -5.53 -16.53 -15.30
CA VAL A 891 -4.57 -16.47 -16.41
C VAL A 891 -3.75 -17.75 -16.58
N GLU A 892 -3.70 -18.60 -15.54
CA GLU A 892 -3.08 -19.93 -15.59
C GLU A 892 -4.01 -20.96 -16.30
N GLU A 893 -5.30 -20.67 -16.44
CA GLU A 893 -6.29 -21.50 -17.16
C GLU A 893 -6.45 -21.08 -18.64
N GLY A 894 -6.29 -19.79 -18.95
CA GLY A 894 -6.35 -19.28 -20.32
C GLY A 894 -6.48 -17.75 -20.42
N PRO A 895 -6.73 -17.22 -21.63
CA PRO A 895 -6.89 -15.79 -21.85
C PRO A 895 -8.12 -15.20 -21.15
N VAL A 896 -7.95 -14.07 -20.46
CA VAL A 896 -8.99 -13.39 -19.67
C VAL A 896 -9.40 -12.04 -20.28
N PRO A 897 -10.62 -11.54 -20.05
CA PRO A 897 -11.00 -10.20 -20.49
C PRO A 897 -10.33 -9.12 -19.62
N VAL A 898 -10.23 -7.91 -20.18
CA VAL A 898 -9.39 -6.82 -19.64
C VAL A 898 -10.24 -5.66 -19.13
N ILE A 899 -9.84 -5.06 -18.01
CA ILE A 899 -10.34 -3.75 -17.57
C ILE A 899 -9.16 -2.79 -17.45
N TYR A 900 -9.23 -1.67 -18.17
CA TYR A 900 -8.27 -0.57 -18.03
C TYR A 900 -8.76 0.41 -16.95
N TRP A 901 -7.89 0.82 -16.04
CA TRP A 901 -8.12 1.88 -15.07
C TRP A 901 -7.26 3.11 -15.39
N LEU A 902 -7.89 4.27 -15.55
CA LEU A 902 -7.22 5.55 -15.68
C LEU A 902 -7.32 6.35 -14.37
N SER A 903 -6.18 6.84 -13.87
CA SER A 903 -6.10 7.54 -12.58
C SER A 903 -6.34 9.05 -12.71
N GLY A 904 -6.71 9.68 -11.58
CA GLY A 904 -6.89 11.13 -11.50
C GLY A 904 -5.58 11.92 -11.45
N LEU A 905 -5.70 13.25 -11.30
CA LEU A 905 -4.56 14.17 -11.17
C LEU A 905 -3.56 13.71 -10.10
N THR A 906 -2.27 13.99 -10.32
CA THR A 906 -1.12 13.67 -9.44
C THR A 906 -0.85 12.18 -9.19
N CYS A 907 -1.66 11.26 -9.69
CA CYS A 907 -1.49 9.83 -9.48
C CYS A 907 -0.45 9.20 -10.43
N THR A 908 0.03 8.02 -10.06
CA THR A 908 0.75 7.10 -10.98
C THR A 908 0.01 5.76 -11.10
N GLU A 909 0.68 4.72 -11.63
CA GLU A 909 0.19 3.35 -11.62
C GLU A 909 0.02 2.76 -10.21
N ALA A 910 0.74 3.31 -9.23
CA ALA A 910 0.70 2.83 -7.85
C ALA A 910 -0.64 3.11 -7.17
N ASN A 911 -1.14 4.34 -7.24
CA ASN A 911 -2.23 4.86 -6.38
C ASN A 911 -3.46 3.94 -6.33
N PHE A 912 -3.98 3.50 -7.47
CA PHE A 912 -5.16 2.63 -7.52
C PHE A 912 -4.87 1.22 -7.02
N SER A 913 -3.72 0.64 -7.39
CA SER A 913 -3.32 -0.69 -6.92
C SER A 913 -3.10 -0.75 -5.40
N GLU A 914 -2.56 0.32 -4.79
CA GLU A 914 -2.31 0.37 -3.35
C GLU A 914 -3.58 0.64 -2.52
N LYS A 915 -4.49 1.48 -3.04
CA LYS A 915 -5.52 2.15 -2.20
C LYS A 915 -6.96 1.74 -2.51
N ALA A 916 -7.25 1.22 -3.70
CA ALA A 916 -8.64 0.89 -4.09
C ALA A 916 -9.07 -0.55 -3.72
N GLY A 917 -8.14 -1.45 -3.39
CA GLY A 917 -8.45 -2.87 -3.09
C GLY A 917 -9.00 -3.68 -4.26
N ALA A 918 -8.89 -3.16 -5.49
CA ALA A 918 -9.52 -3.69 -6.70
C ALA A 918 -9.11 -5.14 -7.05
N GLN A 919 -7.91 -5.57 -6.66
CA GLN A 919 -7.35 -6.89 -6.99
C GLN A 919 -8.21 -8.04 -6.45
N LYS A 920 -8.86 -7.85 -5.30
CA LYS A 920 -9.82 -8.82 -4.72
C LYS A 920 -10.94 -9.12 -5.71
N TYR A 921 -11.48 -8.09 -6.35
CA TYR A 921 -12.59 -8.22 -7.30
C TYR A 921 -12.11 -8.69 -8.68
N ALA A 922 -10.94 -8.24 -9.11
CA ALA A 922 -10.29 -8.75 -10.32
C ALA A 922 -10.02 -10.28 -10.24
N ALA A 923 -9.55 -10.77 -9.09
CA ALA A 923 -9.37 -12.21 -8.81
C ALA A 923 -10.69 -12.98 -8.77
N ASN A 924 -11.68 -12.47 -8.03
CA ASN A 924 -12.99 -13.12 -7.88
C ASN A 924 -13.74 -13.26 -9.21
N TYR A 925 -13.61 -12.27 -10.10
CA TYR A 925 -14.31 -12.28 -11.39
C TYR A 925 -13.47 -12.85 -12.55
N GLY A 926 -12.15 -12.99 -12.39
CA GLY A 926 -11.23 -13.52 -13.39
C GLY A 926 -10.98 -12.55 -14.54
N VAL A 927 -10.51 -11.34 -14.21
CA VAL A 927 -10.21 -10.28 -15.21
C VAL A 927 -8.85 -9.64 -14.99
N LEU A 928 -8.12 -9.38 -16.07
CA LEU A 928 -6.83 -8.70 -16.03
C LEU A 928 -7.07 -7.19 -15.92
N LEU A 929 -6.40 -6.56 -14.96
CA LEU A 929 -6.57 -5.14 -14.65
C LEU A 929 -5.28 -4.38 -15.01
N VAL A 930 -5.38 -3.43 -15.94
CA VAL A 930 -4.25 -2.60 -16.41
C VAL A 930 -4.38 -1.19 -15.85
N ILE A 931 -3.28 -0.65 -15.31
CA ILE A 931 -3.24 0.64 -14.61
C ILE A 931 -2.05 1.44 -15.18
N PRO A 932 -2.21 2.22 -16.26
CA PRO A 932 -1.18 3.16 -16.72
C PRO A 932 -0.90 4.29 -15.72
N ASP A 933 0.27 4.92 -15.88
CA ASP A 933 0.54 6.27 -15.39
C ASP A 933 -0.36 7.33 -16.09
N THR A 934 -0.39 8.55 -15.57
CA THR A 934 -1.32 9.64 -15.94
C THR A 934 -0.72 10.69 -16.88
N SER A 935 0.58 10.67 -17.09
CA SER A 935 1.34 11.54 -17.99
C SER A 935 2.65 10.85 -18.42
N PRO A 936 3.36 11.38 -19.43
CA PRO A 936 4.81 11.19 -19.56
C PRO A 936 5.54 11.58 -18.26
N ARG A 937 6.79 11.11 -18.11
CA ARG A 937 7.62 11.38 -16.91
C ARG A 937 9.07 11.68 -17.28
N GLY A 938 9.68 12.63 -16.55
CA GLY A 938 11.12 12.91 -16.62
C GLY A 938 11.59 13.57 -17.92
N LEU A 939 10.73 14.32 -18.59
CA LEU A 939 11.07 15.05 -19.82
C LEU A 939 11.82 16.35 -19.55
N ASN A 940 11.54 17.00 -18.40
CA ASN A 940 12.10 18.29 -17.99
C ASN A 940 11.65 19.43 -18.93
N ILE A 941 10.39 19.40 -19.35
CA ILE A 941 9.81 20.47 -20.15
C ILE A 941 9.63 21.72 -19.26
N PRO A 942 10.01 22.94 -19.69
CA PRO A 942 9.79 24.15 -18.90
C PRO A 942 8.29 24.35 -18.59
N GLY A 943 7.94 24.42 -17.31
CA GLY A 943 6.56 24.51 -16.82
C GLY A 943 5.87 23.16 -16.54
N GLU A 944 6.58 22.02 -16.66
CA GLU A 944 6.03 20.67 -16.50
C GLU A 944 5.66 20.32 -15.04
N ASP A 945 6.38 20.86 -14.07
CA ASP A 945 6.16 20.61 -12.63
C ASP A 945 5.65 21.86 -11.87
N ASP A 946 5.36 22.96 -12.58
CA ASP A 946 4.95 24.25 -11.98
C ASP A 946 3.59 24.19 -11.26
N SER A 947 2.72 23.22 -11.60
CA SER A 947 1.39 23.10 -10.99
C SER A 947 0.85 21.66 -11.03
N TYR A 948 0.09 21.26 -10.01
CA TYR A 948 -0.39 19.88 -9.83
C TYR A 948 -1.50 19.45 -10.83
N ASP A 949 -2.10 20.43 -11.51
CA ASP A 949 -3.25 20.31 -12.41
C ASP A 949 -2.90 20.51 -13.89
N PHE A 950 -1.60 20.63 -14.23
CA PHE A 950 -1.10 20.70 -15.61
C PHE A 950 0.35 20.21 -15.70
N GLY A 951 0.70 19.42 -16.73
CA GLY A 951 2.02 18.79 -16.87
C GLY A 951 2.12 17.44 -16.16
N SER A 952 3.16 17.27 -15.34
CA SER A 952 3.47 16.04 -14.58
C SER A 952 2.29 15.56 -13.74
N GLY A 953 1.77 14.38 -14.06
CA GLY A 953 0.63 13.78 -13.37
C GLY A 953 -0.74 14.34 -13.79
N ALA A 954 -0.77 15.15 -14.86
CA ALA A 954 -1.93 15.88 -15.33
C ALA A 954 -2.00 15.89 -16.87
N GLY A 955 -1.77 14.74 -17.52
CA GLY A 955 -1.77 14.62 -18.99
C GLY A 955 -3.15 14.68 -19.66
N PHE A 956 -4.23 14.82 -18.89
CA PHE A 956 -5.65 14.93 -19.31
C PHE A 956 -6.21 13.85 -20.25
N TYR A 957 -5.43 12.82 -20.58
CA TYR A 957 -5.77 11.78 -21.56
C TYR A 957 -6.16 12.33 -22.94
N VAL A 958 -5.55 13.47 -23.32
CA VAL A 958 -5.62 14.06 -24.66
C VAL A 958 -4.37 13.72 -25.48
N ASP A 959 -4.41 14.01 -26.79
CA ASP A 959 -3.20 14.18 -27.58
C ASP A 959 -2.94 15.69 -27.79
N ALA A 960 -1.86 16.20 -27.20
CA ALA A 960 -1.50 17.61 -27.27
C ALA A 960 -1.09 18.03 -28.69
N THR A 961 -1.54 19.22 -29.11
CA THR A 961 -1.22 19.82 -30.42
C THR A 961 -0.30 21.03 -30.31
N ARG A 962 -0.12 21.57 -29.09
CA ARG A 962 0.67 22.77 -28.82
C ARG A 962 2.08 22.42 -28.31
N GLU A 963 3.09 22.96 -28.97
CA GLU A 963 4.48 22.91 -28.52
C GLU A 963 4.66 23.64 -27.18
N PRO A 964 5.51 23.13 -26.26
CA PRO A 964 6.38 21.94 -26.38
C PRO A 964 5.69 20.58 -26.19
N TRP A 965 4.46 20.57 -25.67
CA TRP A 965 3.76 19.36 -25.19
C TRP A 965 3.46 18.34 -26.30
N SER A 966 3.20 18.80 -27.52
CA SER A 966 2.86 18.00 -28.71
C SER A 966 3.83 16.86 -29.05
N LYS A 967 5.08 16.93 -28.60
CA LYS A 967 6.09 15.88 -28.82
C LYS A 967 5.91 14.64 -27.96
N ASN A 968 5.28 14.77 -26.79
CA ASN A 968 5.29 13.73 -25.76
C ASN A 968 3.95 13.54 -25.05
N TYR A 969 3.11 14.57 -24.90
CA TYR A 969 1.83 14.49 -24.20
C TYR A 969 0.73 13.95 -25.12
N ARG A 970 0.92 12.70 -25.56
CA ARG A 970 0.03 11.93 -26.44
C ARG A 970 -0.68 10.81 -25.69
N MET A 971 -1.23 11.17 -24.53
CA MET A 971 -1.78 10.21 -23.55
C MET A 971 -3.01 9.49 -24.09
N TYR A 972 -3.80 10.12 -24.98
CA TYR A 972 -4.91 9.44 -25.65
C TYR A 972 -4.42 8.30 -26.54
N SER A 973 -3.48 8.58 -27.46
CA SER A 973 -2.94 7.57 -28.36
C SER A 973 -2.17 6.47 -27.61
N TYR A 974 -1.50 6.81 -26.51
CA TYR A 974 -0.87 5.83 -25.63
C TYR A 974 -1.90 4.85 -25.01
N VAL A 975 -2.97 5.32 -24.37
CA VAL A 975 -3.93 4.42 -23.68
C VAL A 975 -4.95 3.74 -24.59
N THR A 976 -5.13 4.22 -25.83
CA THR A 976 -6.07 3.62 -26.80
C THR A 976 -5.41 2.71 -27.83
N LYS A 977 -4.13 2.94 -28.17
CA LYS A 977 -3.39 2.20 -29.23
C LYS A 977 -2.18 1.45 -28.68
N GLU A 978 -1.16 2.17 -28.18
CA GLU A 978 0.14 1.58 -27.84
C GLU A 978 0.03 0.59 -26.67
N LEU A 979 -0.54 1.03 -25.53
CA LEU A 979 -0.65 0.19 -24.36
C LEU A 979 -1.59 -1.01 -24.59
N PRO A 980 -2.79 -0.88 -25.21
CA PRO A 980 -3.62 -2.05 -25.52
C PRO A 980 -2.96 -3.04 -26.48
N ALA A 981 -2.21 -2.57 -27.48
CA ALA A 981 -1.44 -3.44 -28.36
C ALA A 981 -0.33 -4.20 -27.60
N LEU A 982 0.39 -3.50 -26.72
CA LEU A 982 1.42 -4.10 -25.87
C LEU A 982 0.84 -5.12 -24.88
N ILE A 983 -0.30 -4.81 -24.26
CA ILE A 983 -1.00 -5.72 -23.34
C ILE A 983 -1.46 -6.99 -24.06
N ASN A 984 -2.09 -6.85 -25.25
CA ASN A 984 -2.59 -7.99 -26.03
C ASN A 984 -1.47 -8.82 -26.69
N LYS A 985 -0.26 -8.28 -26.80
CA LYS A 985 0.94 -8.98 -27.29
C LYS A 985 1.62 -9.82 -26.18
N GLU A 986 1.70 -9.27 -24.97
CA GLU A 986 2.61 -9.76 -23.91
C GLU A 986 1.89 -10.47 -22.75
N PHE A 987 0.55 -10.42 -22.69
CA PHE A 987 -0.26 -11.08 -21.64
C PHE A 987 -1.42 -11.90 -22.24
N PRO A 988 -1.88 -12.97 -21.56
CA PRO A 988 -2.98 -13.79 -22.05
C PRO A 988 -4.33 -13.07 -21.89
N THR A 989 -4.72 -12.32 -22.92
CA THR A 989 -5.94 -11.50 -22.93
C THR A 989 -6.91 -11.84 -24.05
N LEU A 990 -8.19 -11.55 -23.83
CA LEU A 990 -9.23 -11.56 -24.86
C LEU A 990 -9.36 -10.15 -25.44
N ALA A 991 -8.63 -9.87 -26.53
CA ALA A 991 -8.55 -8.53 -27.14
C ALA A 991 -9.93 -7.90 -27.45
N ASP A 992 -10.89 -8.70 -27.93
CA ASP A 992 -12.25 -8.26 -28.23
C ASP A 992 -13.14 -8.05 -26.99
N LYS A 993 -12.65 -8.38 -25.78
CA LYS A 993 -13.38 -8.26 -24.50
C LYS A 993 -12.58 -7.41 -23.52
N GLN A 994 -12.53 -6.11 -23.82
CA GLN A 994 -11.99 -5.07 -22.95
C GLN A 994 -13.07 -4.05 -22.54
N SER A 995 -12.91 -3.46 -21.36
CA SER A 995 -13.69 -2.32 -20.85
C SER A 995 -12.77 -1.30 -20.18
N ILE A 996 -13.26 -0.09 -19.92
CA ILE A 996 -12.44 0.99 -19.36
C ILE A 996 -13.15 1.73 -18.22
N MET A 997 -12.39 2.17 -17.23
CA MET A 997 -12.88 3.01 -16.14
C MET A 997 -11.80 3.95 -15.62
N GLY A 998 -12.18 4.88 -14.75
CA GLY A 998 -11.21 5.74 -14.08
C GLY A 998 -11.79 6.69 -13.06
N HIS A 999 -10.93 7.51 -12.45
CA HIS A 999 -11.29 8.51 -11.45
C HIS A 999 -10.93 9.94 -11.89
N SER A 1000 -11.82 10.92 -11.68
CA SER A 1000 -11.50 12.34 -11.89
C SER A 1000 -11.07 12.62 -13.34
N MET A 1001 -9.84 13.13 -13.57
CA MET A 1001 -9.20 13.21 -14.88
C MET A 1001 -9.14 11.85 -15.63
N GLY A 1002 -8.94 10.74 -14.93
CA GLY A 1002 -9.03 9.40 -15.53
C GLY A 1002 -10.46 8.95 -15.79
N GLY A 1003 -11.44 9.45 -15.03
CA GLY A 1003 -12.86 9.26 -15.32
C GLY A 1003 -13.26 9.96 -16.62
N HIS A 1004 -12.76 11.19 -16.81
CA HIS A 1004 -12.81 11.91 -18.08
C HIS A 1004 -12.15 11.11 -19.21
N GLY A 1005 -10.89 10.69 -19.02
CA GLY A 1005 -10.14 9.88 -19.98
C GLY A 1005 -10.89 8.61 -20.42
N ALA A 1006 -11.50 7.89 -19.48
CA ALA A 1006 -12.24 6.67 -19.75
C ALA A 1006 -13.47 6.92 -20.63
N LEU A 1007 -14.20 8.01 -20.36
CA LEU A 1007 -15.36 8.42 -21.15
C LEU A 1007 -14.97 8.82 -22.59
N ILE A 1008 -13.94 9.67 -22.76
CA ILE A 1008 -13.51 10.07 -24.11
C ILE A 1008 -12.92 8.90 -24.90
N CYS A 1009 -12.23 7.96 -24.26
CA CYS A 1009 -11.77 6.73 -24.89
C CYS A 1009 -12.93 5.83 -25.35
N ALA A 1010 -14.00 5.73 -24.55
CA ALA A 1010 -15.18 4.95 -24.92
C ALA A 1010 -16.02 5.60 -26.04
N PHE A 1011 -16.15 6.93 -26.03
CA PHE A 1011 -16.89 7.65 -27.08
C PHE A 1011 -16.13 7.74 -28.41
N LYS A 1012 -14.81 8.02 -28.39
CA LYS A 1012 -14.01 8.18 -29.61
C LYS A 1012 -13.59 6.86 -30.27
N ASN A 1013 -13.75 5.73 -29.59
CA ASN A 1013 -13.46 4.38 -30.14
C ASN A 1013 -14.70 3.47 -30.01
N PRO A 1014 -15.80 3.76 -30.74
CA PRO A 1014 -17.06 3.01 -30.64
C PRO A 1014 -16.85 1.52 -30.91
N GLY A 1015 -17.29 0.68 -29.96
CA GLY A 1015 -17.17 -0.78 -30.03
C GLY A 1015 -15.85 -1.37 -29.50
N GLN A 1016 -14.79 -0.57 -29.30
CA GLN A 1016 -13.52 -1.05 -28.72
C GLN A 1016 -13.71 -1.54 -27.28
N TYR A 1017 -14.48 -0.79 -26.48
CA TYR A 1017 -14.78 -1.08 -25.08
C TYR A 1017 -16.24 -1.55 -24.92
N LYS A 1018 -16.49 -2.64 -24.18
CA LYS A 1018 -17.86 -3.19 -24.01
C LYS A 1018 -18.75 -2.34 -23.10
N THR A 1019 -18.15 -1.61 -22.17
CA THR A 1019 -18.82 -0.68 -21.27
C THR A 1019 -17.79 0.26 -20.64
N VAL A 1020 -18.26 1.36 -20.06
CA VAL A 1020 -17.44 2.35 -19.36
C VAL A 1020 -18.03 2.69 -17.99
N SER A 1021 -17.17 3.05 -17.03
CA SER A 1021 -17.63 3.61 -15.76
C SER A 1021 -16.62 4.60 -15.16
N ALA A 1022 -17.08 5.56 -14.37
CA ALA A 1022 -16.20 6.58 -13.80
C ALA A 1022 -16.55 6.94 -12.35
N PHE A 1023 -15.52 7.21 -11.55
CA PHE A 1023 -15.63 7.80 -10.22
C PHE A 1023 -15.36 9.30 -10.32
N ALA A 1024 -16.31 10.12 -9.86
CA ALA A 1024 -16.19 11.58 -9.80
C ALA A 1024 -15.55 12.24 -11.06
N PRO A 1025 -16.00 11.92 -12.29
CA PRO A 1025 -15.34 12.34 -13.54
C PRO A 1025 -15.38 13.85 -13.79
N ILE A 1026 -14.29 14.38 -14.39
CA ILE A 1026 -14.28 15.70 -15.04
C ILE A 1026 -15.11 15.60 -16.32
N SER A 1027 -16.42 15.84 -16.21
CA SER A 1027 -17.40 15.43 -17.20
C SER A 1027 -17.58 16.44 -18.34
N ASN A 1028 -17.29 17.71 -18.07
CA ASN A 1028 -17.39 18.82 -19.03
C ASN A 1028 -16.18 19.78 -18.85
N PRO A 1029 -14.95 19.36 -19.21
CA PRO A 1029 -13.75 20.17 -19.07
C PRO A 1029 -13.77 21.51 -19.80
N ILE A 1030 -14.56 21.70 -20.87
CA ILE A 1030 -14.67 23.02 -21.55
C ILE A 1030 -15.26 24.07 -20.61
N LEU A 1031 -16.17 23.69 -19.71
CA LEU A 1031 -16.82 24.62 -18.79
C LEU A 1031 -16.10 24.72 -17.43
N CYS A 1032 -15.29 23.74 -17.04
CA CYS A 1032 -14.66 23.72 -15.71
C CYS A 1032 -13.25 24.38 -15.66
N PRO A 1033 -12.82 24.97 -14.52
CA PRO A 1033 -11.54 25.66 -14.42
C PRO A 1033 -10.31 24.81 -14.77
N TRP A 1034 -10.21 23.58 -14.26
CA TRP A 1034 -9.09 22.68 -14.57
C TRP A 1034 -9.02 22.32 -16.06
N GLY A 1035 -10.16 21.97 -16.66
CA GLY A 1035 -10.23 21.59 -18.08
C GLY A 1035 -9.89 22.75 -19.01
N LYS A 1036 -10.41 23.96 -18.74
CA LYS A 1036 -10.03 25.19 -19.44
C LYS A 1036 -8.52 25.45 -19.40
N LYS A 1037 -7.89 25.29 -18.23
CA LYS A 1037 -6.44 25.45 -18.08
C LYS A 1037 -5.69 24.41 -18.91
N ALA A 1038 -6.06 23.14 -18.80
CA ALA A 1038 -5.41 22.03 -19.49
C ALA A 1038 -5.54 22.13 -21.02
N PHE A 1039 -6.73 22.40 -21.54
CA PHE A 1039 -6.96 22.50 -22.98
C PHE A 1039 -6.28 23.74 -23.58
N LYS A 1040 -6.26 24.88 -22.87
CA LYS A 1040 -5.48 26.06 -23.26
C LYS A 1040 -3.96 25.79 -23.28
N GLY A 1041 -3.48 24.91 -22.41
CA GLY A 1041 -2.09 24.45 -22.38
C GLY A 1041 -1.72 23.45 -23.49
N TYR A 1042 -2.49 22.37 -23.64
CA TYR A 1042 -2.18 21.26 -24.56
C TYR A 1042 -2.72 21.43 -25.98
N LEU A 1043 -3.93 22.00 -26.14
CA LEU A 1043 -4.63 22.14 -27.42
C LEU A 1043 -4.55 23.57 -27.98
N GLY A 1044 -4.42 24.57 -27.09
CA GLY A 1044 -4.34 25.98 -27.43
C GLY A 1044 -5.67 26.57 -27.91
N GLY A 1045 -5.59 27.81 -28.43
CA GLY A 1045 -6.76 28.62 -28.81
C GLY A 1045 -7.42 29.36 -27.62
N PRO A 1046 -8.49 30.12 -27.90
CA PRO A 1046 -9.35 30.75 -26.90
C PRO A 1046 -10.30 29.72 -26.23
N GLU A 1047 -11.06 30.15 -25.22
CA GLU A 1047 -11.93 29.25 -24.43
C GLU A 1047 -13.19 28.76 -25.19
N ASP A 1048 -13.49 29.36 -26.33
CA ASP A 1048 -14.54 28.97 -27.28
C ASP A 1048 -14.02 28.12 -28.45
N ASN A 1049 -12.77 27.65 -28.39
CA ASN A 1049 -12.16 26.84 -29.44
C ASN A 1049 -12.94 25.53 -29.70
N VAL A 1050 -13.55 25.43 -30.88
CA VAL A 1050 -14.34 24.26 -31.31
C VAL A 1050 -13.55 22.95 -31.23
N ALA A 1051 -12.23 22.97 -31.45
CA ALA A 1051 -11.38 21.78 -31.36
C ALA A 1051 -11.34 21.14 -29.96
N TRP A 1052 -11.68 21.89 -28.90
CA TRP A 1052 -11.78 21.32 -27.55
C TRP A 1052 -12.96 20.34 -27.43
N LYS A 1053 -14.00 20.47 -28.26
CA LYS A 1053 -15.19 19.58 -28.24
C LYS A 1053 -14.86 18.14 -28.59
N GLU A 1054 -13.85 17.92 -29.43
CA GLU A 1054 -13.32 16.58 -29.73
C GLU A 1054 -12.66 15.90 -28.52
N TRP A 1055 -12.47 16.63 -27.42
CA TRP A 1055 -11.82 16.18 -26.20
C TRP A 1055 -12.70 16.34 -24.96
N ASP A 1056 -13.97 16.75 -25.09
CA ASP A 1056 -14.90 16.92 -23.98
C ASP A 1056 -15.92 15.77 -23.93
N ALA A 1057 -16.01 15.09 -22.78
CA ALA A 1057 -16.88 13.93 -22.62
C ALA A 1057 -18.39 14.27 -22.74
N THR A 1058 -18.81 15.48 -22.35
CA THR A 1058 -20.20 15.93 -22.51
C THR A 1058 -20.51 16.29 -23.96
N GLU A 1059 -19.60 16.97 -24.66
CA GLU A 1059 -19.81 17.30 -26.08
C GLU A 1059 -19.77 16.05 -26.97
N LEU A 1060 -18.86 15.11 -26.70
CA LEU A 1060 -18.80 13.81 -27.38
C LEU A 1060 -20.09 12.98 -27.14
N ALA A 1061 -20.64 12.98 -25.92
CA ALA A 1061 -21.89 12.29 -25.61
C ALA A 1061 -23.08 12.79 -26.45
N LYS A 1062 -23.10 14.07 -26.85
CA LYS A 1062 -24.16 14.66 -27.70
C LYS A 1062 -24.11 14.22 -29.17
N VAL A 1063 -22.97 13.73 -29.63
CA VAL A 1063 -22.74 13.38 -31.04
C VAL A 1063 -22.37 11.91 -31.27
N TYR A 1064 -22.41 11.10 -30.21
CA TYR A 1064 -22.09 9.67 -30.27
C TYR A 1064 -23.14 8.89 -31.06
N ASP A 1065 -22.71 8.25 -32.14
CA ASP A 1065 -23.50 7.42 -33.06
C ASP A 1065 -23.14 5.92 -32.99
N GLY A 1066 -22.31 5.54 -32.01
CA GLY A 1066 -21.79 4.19 -31.83
C GLY A 1066 -22.79 3.16 -31.29
N PRO A 1067 -22.34 1.91 -31.07
CA PRO A 1067 -23.18 0.83 -30.54
C PRO A 1067 -23.66 1.14 -29.11
N PRO A 1068 -24.78 0.54 -28.64
CA PRO A 1068 -25.38 0.86 -27.34
C PRO A 1068 -24.41 0.74 -26.14
N LEU A 1069 -23.92 1.88 -25.68
CA LEU A 1069 -22.97 1.99 -24.59
C LEU A 1069 -23.69 2.22 -23.26
N SER A 1070 -23.38 1.41 -22.25
CA SER A 1070 -23.85 1.61 -20.88
C SER A 1070 -22.77 2.28 -20.05
N ILE A 1071 -23.16 3.27 -19.25
CA ILE A 1071 -22.25 4.11 -18.46
C ILE A 1071 -22.69 4.10 -17.00
N LEU A 1072 -21.77 3.80 -16.08
CA LEU A 1072 -22.00 3.94 -14.63
C LEU A 1072 -21.11 5.06 -14.08
N ILE A 1073 -21.70 6.02 -13.37
CA ILE A 1073 -20.95 7.07 -12.67
C ILE A 1073 -21.34 7.06 -11.20
N ASP A 1074 -20.37 6.85 -10.31
CA ASP A 1074 -20.48 7.20 -8.89
C ASP A 1074 -19.85 8.58 -8.67
N GLN A 1075 -20.52 9.43 -7.90
CA GLN A 1075 -20.04 10.75 -7.49
C GLN A 1075 -20.21 10.91 -5.98
N GLY A 1076 -19.11 11.16 -5.25
CA GLY A 1076 -19.19 11.57 -3.84
C GLY A 1076 -19.93 12.91 -3.73
N LYS A 1077 -20.92 13.01 -2.84
CA LYS A 1077 -21.73 14.24 -2.68
C LYS A 1077 -21.05 15.30 -1.80
N GLU A 1078 -20.17 14.85 -0.91
CA GLU A 1078 -19.32 15.74 -0.11
C GLU A 1078 -17.99 16.09 -0.79
N ASP A 1079 -17.78 15.60 -2.01
CA ASP A 1079 -16.66 15.93 -2.89
C ASP A 1079 -16.50 17.46 -3.05
N GLN A 1080 -15.36 17.96 -2.59
CA GLN A 1080 -15.01 19.37 -2.66
C GLN A 1080 -14.90 19.90 -4.10
N PHE A 1081 -14.54 19.05 -5.06
CA PHE A 1081 -14.35 19.44 -6.46
C PHE A 1081 -15.67 19.45 -7.23
N LEU A 1082 -16.66 18.65 -6.79
CA LEU A 1082 -18.06 18.82 -7.21
C LEU A 1082 -18.58 20.21 -6.80
N LYS A 1083 -18.31 20.61 -5.56
CA LYS A 1083 -18.70 21.92 -4.98
C LYS A 1083 -17.89 23.12 -5.51
N GLN A 1084 -16.84 22.87 -6.31
CA GLN A 1084 -16.00 23.87 -6.98
C GLN A 1084 -16.23 23.88 -8.50
N ASP A 1085 -17.33 23.28 -8.98
CA ASP A 1085 -17.70 23.20 -10.40
C ASP A 1085 -16.62 22.58 -11.32
N GLN A 1086 -15.73 21.74 -10.77
CA GLN A 1086 -14.68 21.06 -11.53
C GLN A 1086 -15.18 19.84 -12.29
N LEU A 1087 -16.22 19.17 -11.77
CA LEU A 1087 -16.62 17.83 -12.22
C LEU A 1087 -17.84 17.83 -13.15
N LEU A 1088 -18.86 18.64 -12.84
CA LEU A 1088 -20.04 18.87 -13.69
C LEU A 1088 -20.76 17.61 -14.22
N PRO A 1089 -20.97 16.52 -13.43
CA PRO A 1089 -21.52 15.26 -13.94
C PRO A 1089 -22.98 15.36 -14.42
N GLU A 1090 -23.74 16.34 -13.95
CA GLU A 1090 -25.12 16.59 -14.41
C GLU A 1090 -25.18 17.02 -15.88
N ASN A 1091 -24.16 17.74 -16.38
CA ASN A 1091 -24.09 18.14 -17.78
C ASN A 1091 -23.96 16.92 -18.71
N LEU A 1092 -23.19 15.92 -18.28
CA LEU A 1092 -23.03 14.65 -19.00
C LEU A 1092 -24.27 13.76 -18.88
N LEU A 1093 -24.95 13.73 -17.73
CA LEU A 1093 -26.23 13.03 -17.58
C LEU A 1093 -27.29 13.61 -18.54
N ASN A 1094 -27.37 14.94 -18.66
CA ASN A 1094 -28.29 15.59 -19.60
C ASN A 1094 -27.92 15.28 -21.06
N ALA A 1095 -26.65 15.45 -21.45
CA ALA A 1095 -26.18 15.10 -22.80
C ALA A 1095 -26.41 13.64 -23.18
N ALA A 1096 -26.14 12.70 -22.26
CA ALA A 1096 -26.38 11.28 -22.45
C ALA A 1096 -27.88 10.99 -22.62
N LYS A 1097 -28.74 11.61 -21.81
CA LYS A 1097 -30.20 11.47 -21.90
C LYS A 1097 -30.75 12.01 -23.22
N ASP A 1098 -30.28 13.17 -23.66
CA ASP A 1098 -30.72 13.82 -24.89
C ASP A 1098 -30.34 13.00 -26.15
N ASN A 1099 -29.19 12.30 -26.10
CA ASN A 1099 -28.73 11.38 -27.16
C ASN A 1099 -29.05 9.88 -26.87
N GLY A 1100 -29.93 9.58 -25.92
CA GLY A 1100 -30.42 8.21 -25.65
C GLY A 1100 -29.40 7.20 -25.07
N ILE A 1101 -28.25 7.67 -24.58
CA ILE A 1101 -27.17 6.85 -24.01
C ILE A 1101 -27.56 6.36 -22.60
N ALA A 1102 -27.33 5.09 -22.30
CA ALA A 1102 -27.74 4.44 -21.05
C ALA A 1102 -26.79 4.75 -19.88
N LEU A 1103 -26.85 5.99 -19.37
CA LEU A 1103 -26.04 6.49 -18.26
C LEU A 1103 -26.79 6.42 -16.91
N ALA A 1104 -26.17 5.81 -15.91
CA ALA A 1104 -26.61 5.79 -14.53
C ALA A 1104 -25.66 6.62 -13.65
N LEU A 1105 -26.12 7.78 -13.19
CA LEU A 1105 -25.41 8.63 -12.22
C LEU A 1105 -25.92 8.36 -10.80
N ARG A 1106 -25.02 8.01 -9.88
CA ARG A 1106 -25.30 7.79 -8.45
C ARG A 1106 -24.55 8.84 -7.63
N PHE A 1107 -25.28 9.66 -6.87
CA PHE A 1107 -24.68 10.52 -5.85
C PHE A 1107 -24.62 9.77 -4.52
N GLN A 1108 -23.42 9.69 -3.94
CA GLN A 1108 -23.16 8.96 -2.70
C GLN A 1108 -23.05 9.93 -1.52
N ASP A 1109 -24.08 9.97 -0.68
CA ASP A 1109 -24.16 10.83 0.51
C ASP A 1109 -22.99 10.58 1.48
N GLY A 1110 -22.32 11.65 1.92
CA GLY A 1110 -21.21 11.57 2.89
C GLY A 1110 -19.84 11.19 2.31
N TYR A 1111 -19.73 10.88 1.01
CA TYR A 1111 -18.47 10.49 0.36
C TYR A 1111 -17.77 11.65 -0.36
N ASP A 1112 -16.44 11.62 -0.37
CA ASP A 1112 -15.53 12.64 -0.90
C ASP A 1112 -14.87 12.21 -2.22
N HIS A 1113 -13.79 12.90 -2.63
CA HIS A 1113 -12.99 12.61 -3.84
C HIS A 1113 -11.84 11.59 -3.58
N SER A 1114 -11.81 10.92 -2.43
CA SER A 1114 -10.65 10.14 -2.02
C SER A 1114 -10.69 8.69 -2.50
N TYR A 1115 -9.57 7.98 -2.35
CA TYR A 1115 -9.55 6.54 -2.55
C TYR A 1115 -10.40 5.75 -1.54
N TYR A 1116 -10.87 6.34 -0.43
CA TYR A 1116 -11.86 5.69 0.44
C TYR A 1116 -13.21 5.55 -0.25
N PHE A 1117 -13.69 6.62 -0.91
CA PHE A 1117 -14.87 6.59 -1.76
C PHE A 1117 -14.74 5.55 -2.88
N ILE A 1118 -13.62 5.56 -3.63
CA ILE A 1118 -13.36 4.58 -4.70
C ILE A 1118 -13.37 3.15 -4.13
N ALA A 1119 -12.62 2.88 -3.05
CA ALA A 1119 -12.51 1.55 -2.45
C ALA A 1119 -13.85 1.01 -1.91
N THR A 1120 -14.77 1.87 -1.48
CA THR A 1120 -16.12 1.47 -1.05
C THR A 1120 -16.95 0.95 -2.23
N PHE A 1121 -16.94 1.64 -3.37
CA PHE A 1121 -17.86 1.37 -4.49
C PHE A 1121 -17.24 0.58 -5.66
N ILE A 1122 -15.94 0.28 -5.61
CA ILE A 1122 -15.23 -0.44 -6.68
C ILE A 1122 -15.84 -1.81 -7.02
N GLU A 1123 -16.42 -2.53 -6.05
CA GLU A 1123 -17.07 -3.83 -6.32
C GLU A 1123 -18.25 -3.68 -7.30
N ASP A 1124 -19.03 -2.61 -7.20
CA ASP A 1124 -20.16 -2.34 -8.09
C ASP A 1124 -19.70 -1.98 -9.50
N HIS A 1125 -18.61 -1.22 -9.62
CA HIS A 1125 -17.98 -0.94 -10.91
C HIS A 1125 -17.47 -2.23 -11.57
N PHE A 1126 -16.85 -3.15 -10.81
CA PHE A 1126 -16.51 -4.48 -11.32
C PHE A 1126 -17.77 -5.26 -11.74
N LYS A 1127 -18.83 -5.34 -10.93
CA LYS A 1127 -20.09 -6.01 -11.32
C LYS A 1127 -20.66 -5.45 -12.64
N HIS A 1128 -20.63 -4.13 -12.82
CA HIS A 1128 -21.03 -3.45 -14.06
C HIS A 1128 -20.17 -3.90 -15.24
N HIS A 1129 -18.84 -3.86 -15.14
CA HIS A 1129 -17.94 -4.34 -16.21
C HIS A 1129 -18.17 -5.81 -16.58
N ILE A 1130 -18.26 -6.69 -15.56
CA ILE A 1130 -18.38 -8.14 -15.75
C ILE A 1130 -19.67 -8.52 -16.47
N LYS A 1131 -20.76 -7.78 -16.27
CA LYS A 1131 -22.03 -7.97 -16.99
C LYS A 1131 -21.88 -7.89 -18.51
N TYR A 1132 -21.01 -7.01 -19.01
CA TYR A 1132 -20.79 -6.78 -20.45
C TYR A 1132 -19.52 -7.47 -21.00
N LEU A 1133 -18.63 -7.95 -20.13
CA LEU A 1133 -17.46 -8.76 -20.51
C LEU A 1133 -17.79 -10.27 -20.57
N LYS A 1134 -18.78 -10.75 -19.81
CA LYS A 1134 -19.19 -12.17 -19.81
C LYS A 1134 -20.37 -12.50 -20.72
N SER A 1135 -21.06 -11.49 -21.28
CA SER A 1135 -21.76 -11.58 -22.57
C SER A 1135 -20.73 -11.67 -23.70
#